data_AF-A0A396ZTM6-F1
#
_entry.id   AF-A0A396ZTM6-F1
#
_cell.length_a   1.000
_cell.length_b   1.000
_cell.length_c   1.000
_cell.angle_alpha   90.00
_cell.angle_beta   90.00
_cell.angle_gamma   90.00
#
_symmetry.space_group_name_H-M   'P 1'
#
loop_
_entity.id
_entity.type
_entity.pdbx_description
1 polymer ?
#
loop_
_entity_poly.entity_id
_entity_poly.type
_entity_poly.pdbx_seq_one_letter_code
_entity_poly.pdbx_strand_id
1 'polypeptide(L)'
;KLLRHDVAFKGMLVTNFDILFALIHTLTLDLYSDDADWAVINDLHNFHHVAASDRDAVRQTLSHTSIDMIMVASDTLFINHTLALLKEENQLHVARLRESVRRITALKLCLNLYEVPVPGKDVVDLVGDAASQRLAYKLASESIVLLQNANSTLPIAVSSRIFLTGPSMASIGYLCGGWSLAWQGLSSDNALFPHGQTVQDALRVACPSCAIEAIPGVDIHGAYSKDVLDDAVKKASRSDYTVVVLGEGPYAEKPGDIDDLDLPRGQQEYVRALAATGTKVVLVLVQGRPRLLRGLLDVVHAVLNAMLPCELGGAAIADILLGSVNPSGRLPFTYPKTMADSAVPYYHRQNLGCVVNETFGECEHEWPFGAGSSYSTFAYSNFTLSVVLMENLVTYINRWKQLLPRIVKANRNATFDKNIMKEMGELGLLGPTIKGYDCAGVGYVSYGLIANAVERVDSAYRSAMSVQSSLVMWPIYKFGSEEQKQKYIPQLASGNLIGCFGLTEPNHGSDPSSMETRARLDGDHFVLNGAKNWITNAPIADVFIIWAKDDHGDIRGFILEKDMPGLSTSYIEGKATLMASATGMIAMEDVKVPKANMLPNVKGLKKLADMVTEINLGLFACLQVGRLQDQGPVAPEIISVVKRNSCGKALDIARTARDMLGGNGVSDEYHIVRHSMNLEAVNTYEGTHDVHALIIGRAVTGIPAFVPRMAP
;
A
#
# COMPACT_ATOMS: atom_id res chain seq x y z
N LYS A 1 -27.26 5.69 -5.82
CA LYS A 1 -27.17 4.83 -4.61
C LYS A 1 -26.09 3.73 -4.69
N LEU A 2 -25.66 3.26 -5.87
CA LEU A 2 -24.79 2.09 -6.03
C LEU A 2 -23.26 2.35 -6.01
N LEU A 3 -22.79 3.59 -5.83
CA LEU A 3 -21.36 3.97 -5.99
C LEU A 3 -20.74 4.57 -4.70
N ARG A 4 -21.28 4.25 -3.52
CA ARG A 4 -20.93 4.96 -2.26
C ARG A 4 -19.74 4.40 -1.46
N HIS A 5 -19.11 3.30 -1.87
CA HIS A 5 -18.30 2.49 -0.95
C HIS A 5 -16.82 2.24 -1.26
N ASP A 6 -16.29 2.69 -2.40
CA ASP A 6 -14.83 2.67 -2.65
C ASP A 6 -14.40 3.99 -3.30
N VAL A 7 -13.67 4.82 -2.55
CA VAL A 7 -13.14 6.11 -3.04
C VAL A 7 -11.73 6.32 -2.53
N ALA A 8 -10.75 6.27 -3.44
CA ALA A 8 -9.39 6.75 -3.23
C ALA A 8 -9.05 7.74 -4.35
N PHE A 9 -8.80 9.00 -4.00
CA PHE A 9 -8.64 10.10 -4.95
C PHE A 9 -7.15 10.43 -5.15
N LYS A 10 -6.66 10.38 -6.39
CA LYS A 10 -5.29 10.79 -6.78
C LYS A 10 -5.27 11.23 -8.24
N GLY A 11 -5.20 12.54 -8.50
CA GLY A 11 -4.95 13.06 -9.85
C GLY A 11 -3.48 12.97 -10.23
N MET A 12 -3.17 12.83 -11.53
CA MET A 12 -1.81 12.89 -12.06
C MET A 12 -1.85 13.24 -13.55
N LEU A 13 -0.81 13.91 -14.04
CA LEU A 13 -0.82 14.62 -15.32
C LEU A 13 0.42 14.26 -16.15
N VAL A 14 0.23 13.77 -17.38
CA VAL A 14 1.32 13.44 -18.32
C VAL A 14 0.83 13.67 -19.75
N THR A 15 1.63 14.24 -20.64
CA THR A 15 1.25 14.54 -22.04
C THR A 15 1.68 13.48 -23.07
N ASN A 16 2.09 12.30 -22.61
CA ASN A 16 2.66 11.24 -23.45
C ASN A 16 1.70 10.03 -23.53
N PHE A 17 1.31 9.67 -24.76
CA PHE A 17 0.38 8.58 -25.07
C PHE A 17 0.79 7.23 -24.45
N ASP A 18 2.07 6.86 -24.54
CA ASP A 18 2.56 5.57 -24.02
C ASP A 18 2.49 5.49 -22.48
N ILE A 19 2.59 6.62 -21.77
CA ILE A 19 2.54 6.66 -20.30
C ILE A 19 1.09 6.76 -19.80
N LEU A 20 0.28 7.62 -20.41
CA LEU A 20 -1.16 7.72 -20.10
C LEU A 20 -1.87 6.39 -20.31
N PHE A 21 -1.71 5.80 -21.50
CA PHE A 21 -2.58 4.72 -21.95
C PHE A 21 -2.10 3.34 -21.50
N ALA A 22 -0.80 3.08 -21.51
CA ALA A 22 -0.24 1.76 -21.18
C ALA A 22 0.23 1.60 -19.73
N LEU A 23 0.23 2.67 -18.93
CA LEU A 23 0.69 2.66 -17.53
C LEU A 23 -0.38 3.14 -16.54
N ILE A 24 -1.18 4.16 -16.87
CA ILE A 24 -2.21 4.70 -15.96
C ILE A 24 -3.54 3.97 -16.17
N HIS A 25 -4.09 3.92 -17.39
CA HIS A 25 -5.39 3.26 -17.66
C HIS A 25 -5.37 1.73 -17.43
N THR A 26 -4.23 1.07 -17.63
CA THR A 26 -4.09 -0.40 -17.41
C THR A 26 -4.15 -0.81 -15.93
N LEU A 27 -4.01 0.12 -14.98
CA LEU A 27 -4.06 -0.14 -13.53
C LEU A 27 -5.50 -0.13 -12.97
N THR A 28 -6.52 -0.40 -13.79
CA THR A 28 -7.95 -0.41 -13.43
C THR A 28 -8.45 0.92 -12.85
N LEU A 29 -8.08 2.03 -13.51
CA LEU A 29 -8.43 3.40 -13.14
C LEU A 29 -9.53 3.97 -14.06
N ASP A 30 -10.72 3.35 -14.06
CA ASP A 30 -11.82 3.64 -15.00
C ASP A 30 -12.69 4.88 -14.67
N LEU A 31 -12.40 5.61 -13.60
CA LEU A 31 -13.24 6.71 -13.06
C LEU A 31 -12.59 8.11 -13.13
N TYR A 32 -11.49 8.26 -13.85
CA TYR A 32 -10.71 9.50 -13.91
C TYR A 32 -11.09 10.34 -15.13
N SER A 33 -11.07 11.67 -14.98
CA SER A 33 -10.86 12.59 -16.10
C SER A 33 -9.39 12.96 -16.14
N ASP A 34 -8.77 12.81 -17.32
CA ASP A 34 -7.43 13.32 -17.55
C ASP A 34 -7.56 14.83 -17.84
N ASP A 35 -7.41 15.65 -16.81
CA ASP A 35 -7.42 17.10 -16.93
C ASP A 35 -6.02 17.57 -17.38
N ALA A 36 -5.94 18.43 -18.40
CA ALA A 36 -4.68 19.05 -18.83
C ALA A 36 -4.23 20.15 -17.86
N ASP A 37 -2.93 20.43 -17.81
CA ASP A 37 -2.40 21.56 -17.04
C ASP A 37 -2.71 22.87 -17.78
N TRP A 38 -2.44 24.00 -17.12
CA TRP A 38 -2.75 25.32 -17.68
C TRP A 38 -2.14 25.51 -19.07
N ALA A 39 -2.98 25.80 -20.07
CA ALA A 39 -2.59 26.12 -21.45
C ALA A 39 -1.80 25.05 -22.25
N VAL A 40 -1.62 23.84 -21.74
CA VAL A 40 -0.78 22.77 -22.36
C VAL A 40 -1.04 22.52 -23.85
N ILE A 41 -2.29 22.61 -24.32
CA ILE A 41 -2.61 22.44 -25.76
C ILE A 41 -2.07 23.60 -26.59
N ASN A 42 -2.23 24.83 -26.11
CA ASN A 42 -1.71 26.01 -26.78
C ASN A 42 -0.17 25.95 -26.82
N ASP A 43 0.46 25.42 -25.78
CA ASP A 43 1.91 25.26 -25.69
C ASP A 43 2.50 24.25 -26.69
N LEU A 44 1.74 23.24 -27.14
CA LEU A 44 2.19 22.32 -28.20
C LEU A 44 2.62 23.07 -29.48
N HIS A 45 1.94 24.18 -29.80
CA HIS A 45 2.29 25.06 -30.91
C HIS A 45 3.20 26.21 -30.46
N ASN A 46 2.83 26.92 -29.40
CA ASN A 46 3.42 28.23 -29.06
C ASN A 46 4.73 28.15 -28.24
N PHE A 47 5.00 27.03 -27.56
CA PHE A 47 6.17 26.87 -26.68
C PHE A 47 7.04 25.65 -27.03
N HIS A 48 6.42 24.49 -27.24
CA HIS A 48 7.11 23.24 -27.58
C HIS A 48 7.39 23.09 -29.08
N HIS A 49 6.65 23.81 -29.93
CA HIS A 49 6.75 23.76 -31.40
C HIS A 49 6.65 22.34 -32.01
N VAL A 50 5.87 21.46 -31.38
CA VAL A 50 5.57 20.09 -31.85
C VAL A 50 4.29 20.01 -32.69
N ALA A 51 3.46 21.06 -32.67
CA ALA A 51 2.31 21.25 -33.54
C ALA A 51 2.54 22.39 -34.53
N ALA A 52 2.12 22.21 -35.78
CA ALA A 52 2.36 23.19 -36.85
C ALA A 52 1.44 24.42 -36.80
N SER A 53 0.40 24.40 -35.95
CA SER A 53 -0.54 25.48 -35.68
C SER A 53 -1.40 25.13 -34.47
N ASP A 54 -2.12 26.11 -33.91
CA ASP A 54 -3.11 25.87 -32.84
C ASP A 54 -4.18 24.83 -33.23
N ARG A 55 -4.66 24.87 -34.49
CA ARG A 55 -5.57 23.85 -35.03
C ARG A 55 -4.94 22.45 -35.05
N ASP A 56 -3.66 22.37 -35.37
CA ASP A 56 -2.93 21.11 -35.38
C ASP A 56 -2.68 20.58 -33.97
N ALA A 57 -2.39 21.45 -33.00
CA ALA A 57 -2.29 21.09 -31.59
C ALA A 57 -3.60 20.47 -31.08
N VAL A 58 -4.74 21.13 -31.34
CA VAL A 58 -6.07 20.60 -31.01
C VAL A 58 -6.35 19.28 -31.72
N ARG A 59 -5.97 19.13 -32.99
CA ARG A 59 -6.11 17.86 -33.73
C ARG A 59 -5.29 16.75 -33.05
N GLN A 60 -4.00 16.97 -32.81
CA GLN A 60 -3.11 16.01 -32.17
C GLN A 60 -3.60 15.60 -30.78
N THR A 61 -4.11 16.55 -29.97
CA THR A 61 -4.73 16.23 -28.68
C THR A 61 -5.93 15.29 -28.85
N LEU A 62 -6.83 15.60 -29.79
CA LEU A 62 -8.05 14.82 -30.02
C LEU A 62 -7.81 13.46 -30.68
N SER A 63 -6.72 13.30 -31.44
CA SER A 63 -6.41 12.03 -32.12
C SER A 63 -5.44 11.13 -31.34
N HIS A 64 -4.51 11.71 -30.56
CA HIS A 64 -3.37 10.99 -29.98
C HIS A 64 -3.26 11.12 -28.45
N THR A 65 -4.29 11.57 -27.73
CA THR A 65 -4.25 11.65 -26.25
C THR A 65 -5.58 11.24 -25.58
N SER A 66 -5.49 10.89 -24.29
CA SER A 66 -6.64 10.63 -23.41
C SER A 66 -7.14 11.85 -22.63
N ILE A 67 -6.58 13.05 -22.87
CA ILE A 67 -7.00 14.31 -22.21
C ILE A 67 -8.49 14.55 -22.43
N ASP A 68 -9.25 14.68 -21.35
CA ASP A 68 -10.70 14.80 -21.35
C ASP A 68 -11.19 16.21 -21.00
N MET A 69 -10.46 16.96 -20.15
CA MET A 69 -10.77 18.36 -19.82
C MET A 69 -9.59 19.29 -20.12
N ILE A 70 -9.87 20.47 -20.67
CA ILE A 70 -8.86 21.45 -21.08
C ILE A 70 -8.84 22.61 -20.08
N MET A 71 -7.70 22.81 -19.41
CA MET A 71 -7.52 23.89 -18.44
C MET A 71 -7.06 25.19 -19.14
N VAL A 72 -7.98 25.78 -19.91
CA VAL A 72 -7.83 27.14 -20.46
C VAL A 72 -9.11 27.91 -20.15
N ALA A 73 -9.02 28.86 -19.21
CA ALA A 73 -10.16 29.68 -18.79
C ALA A 73 -10.26 31.03 -19.54
N SER A 74 -9.28 31.37 -20.37
CA SER A 74 -9.10 32.69 -20.98
C SER A 74 -9.59 32.82 -22.43
N ASP A 75 -9.82 31.72 -23.15
CA ASP A 75 -10.20 31.75 -24.56
C ASP A 75 -11.11 30.58 -24.97
N THR A 76 -11.46 30.53 -26.26
CA THR A 76 -12.32 29.48 -26.86
C THR A 76 -11.62 28.75 -28.02
N LEU A 77 -10.29 28.86 -28.14
CA LEU A 77 -9.47 28.32 -29.23
C LEU A 77 -9.72 26.82 -29.44
N PHE A 78 -9.66 26.04 -28.36
CA PHE A 78 -9.91 24.59 -28.40
C PHE A 78 -11.32 24.28 -28.92
N ILE A 79 -12.34 25.00 -28.45
CA ILE A 79 -13.74 24.81 -28.85
C ILE A 79 -13.92 25.11 -30.34
N ASN A 80 -13.39 26.27 -30.79
CA ASN A 80 -13.54 26.72 -32.17
C ASN A 80 -12.83 25.80 -33.16
N HIS A 81 -11.60 25.37 -32.85
CA HIS A 81 -10.88 24.42 -33.69
C HIS A 81 -11.50 23.03 -33.65
N THR A 82 -11.96 22.53 -32.50
CA THR A 82 -12.70 21.26 -32.43
C THR A 82 -13.95 21.27 -33.32
N LEU A 83 -14.73 22.36 -33.28
CA LEU A 83 -15.92 22.53 -34.13
C LEU A 83 -15.60 22.67 -35.62
N ALA A 84 -14.45 23.22 -36.00
CA ALA A 84 -13.98 23.27 -37.39
C ALA A 84 -13.52 21.87 -37.87
N LEU A 85 -12.68 21.19 -37.07
CA LEU A 85 -12.20 19.83 -37.35
C LEU A 85 -13.39 18.85 -37.53
N LEU A 86 -14.43 18.93 -36.67
CA LEU A 86 -15.64 18.12 -36.79
C LEU A 86 -16.46 18.35 -38.08
N LYS A 87 -16.35 19.51 -38.71
CA LYS A 87 -17.06 19.84 -39.96
C LYS A 87 -16.26 19.47 -41.21
N GLU A 88 -14.94 19.57 -41.12
CA GLU A 88 -14.04 19.49 -42.27
C GLU A 88 -13.33 18.12 -42.40
N GLU A 89 -13.09 17.44 -41.29
CA GLU A 89 -12.29 16.21 -41.25
C GLU A 89 -13.16 15.00 -40.87
N ASN A 90 -13.59 14.26 -41.89
CA ASN A 90 -14.45 13.07 -41.78
C ASN A 90 -13.82 11.89 -40.99
N GLN A 91 -12.59 12.07 -40.50
CA GLN A 91 -11.83 11.12 -39.67
C GLN A 91 -11.83 11.48 -38.18
N LEU A 92 -12.25 12.69 -37.77
CA LEU A 92 -12.28 13.05 -36.36
C LEU A 92 -13.40 12.27 -35.64
N HIS A 93 -13.02 11.26 -34.86
CA HIS A 93 -13.97 10.36 -34.24
C HIS A 93 -14.78 11.05 -33.13
N VAL A 94 -16.03 11.41 -33.44
CA VAL A 94 -17.05 11.87 -32.47
C VAL A 94 -17.15 10.94 -31.24
N ALA A 95 -16.81 9.66 -31.39
CA ALA A 95 -16.69 8.70 -30.29
C ALA A 95 -15.69 9.15 -29.20
N ARG A 96 -14.54 9.72 -29.55
CA ARG A 96 -13.53 10.21 -28.59
C ARG A 96 -14.08 11.35 -27.73
N LEU A 97 -14.74 12.32 -28.35
CA LEU A 97 -15.40 13.44 -27.64
C LEU A 97 -16.56 12.95 -26.77
N ARG A 98 -17.37 11.99 -27.25
CA ARG A 98 -18.43 11.36 -26.45
C ARG A 98 -17.86 10.67 -25.22
N GLU A 99 -16.69 10.05 -25.33
CA GLU A 99 -16.00 9.38 -24.21
C GLU A 99 -15.50 10.40 -23.17
N SER A 100 -14.88 11.51 -23.57
CA SER A 100 -14.52 12.60 -22.64
C SER A 100 -15.75 13.17 -21.92
N VAL A 101 -16.82 13.45 -22.67
CA VAL A 101 -18.09 13.93 -22.09
C VAL A 101 -18.68 12.90 -21.13
N ARG A 102 -18.64 11.60 -21.48
CA ARG A 102 -19.12 10.51 -20.61
C ARG A 102 -18.35 10.50 -19.28
N ARG A 103 -17.02 10.60 -19.30
CA ARG A 103 -16.17 10.60 -18.11
C ARG A 103 -16.40 11.83 -17.23
N ILE A 104 -16.41 13.04 -17.81
CA ILE A 104 -16.72 14.29 -17.09
C ILE A 104 -18.14 14.24 -16.49
N THR A 105 -19.13 13.75 -17.23
CA THR A 105 -20.50 13.59 -16.71
C THR A 105 -20.57 12.54 -15.59
N ALA A 106 -19.83 11.42 -15.71
CA ALA A 106 -19.75 10.41 -14.65
C ALA A 106 -19.11 10.98 -13.38
N LEU A 107 -18.02 11.76 -13.48
CA LEU A 107 -17.41 12.45 -12.35
C LEU A 107 -18.40 13.43 -11.68
N LYS A 108 -19.09 14.26 -12.47
CA LYS A 108 -20.13 15.18 -11.97
C LYS A 108 -21.29 14.46 -11.27
N LEU A 109 -21.69 13.28 -11.76
CA LEU A 109 -22.69 12.43 -11.11
C LEU A 109 -22.17 11.79 -9.82
N CYS A 110 -20.91 11.34 -9.78
CA CYS A 110 -20.29 10.78 -8.58
C CYS A 110 -20.16 11.82 -7.47
N LEU A 111 -19.77 13.05 -7.82
CA LEU A 111 -19.73 14.22 -6.94
C LEU A 111 -21.14 14.81 -6.64
N ASN A 112 -22.21 14.21 -7.17
CA ASN A 112 -23.60 14.60 -6.98
C ASN A 112 -23.93 16.05 -7.41
N LEU A 113 -23.15 16.63 -8.33
CA LEU A 113 -23.22 18.05 -8.70
C LEU A 113 -24.50 18.46 -9.45
N TYR A 114 -25.27 17.50 -9.96
CA TYR A 114 -26.56 17.75 -10.58
C TYR A 114 -27.68 18.02 -9.56
N GLU A 115 -27.59 17.43 -8.36
CA GLU A 115 -28.57 17.61 -7.27
C GLU A 115 -28.07 18.63 -6.23
N VAL A 116 -26.75 18.67 -5.98
CA VAL A 116 -26.10 19.59 -5.05
C VAL A 116 -24.96 20.31 -5.78
N PRO A 117 -25.23 21.45 -6.45
CA PRO A 117 -24.25 22.11 -7.32
C PRO A 117 -23.00 22.68 -6.59
N VAL A 118 -23.10 22.89 -5.28
CA VAL A 118 -21.99 23.35 -4.42
C VAL A 118 -21.94 22.49 -3.15
N PRO A 119 -21.39 21.27 -3.22
CA PRO A 119 -21.21 20.41 -2.05
C PRO A 119 -20.31 21.09 -1.01
N GLY A 120 -20.63 20.92 0.28
CA GLY A 120 -19.84 21.47 1.38
C GLY A 120 -20.12 22.94 1.74
N LYS A 121 -21.08 23.60 1.06
CA LYS A 121 -21.57 24.94 1.46
C LYS A 121 -22.04 25.00 2.93
N ASP A 122 -22.55 23.89 3.44
CA ASP A 122 -23.06 23.68 4.79
C ASP A 122 -21.96 23.44 5.85
N VAL A 123 -20.71 23.25 5.44
CA VAL A 123 -19.56 23.03 6.35
C VAL A 123 -18.45 24.09 6.21
N VAL A 124 -18.76 25.24 5.59
CA VAL A 124 -17.81 26.37 5.47
C VAL A 124 -17.34 26.85 6.85
N ASP A 125 -18.21 26.80 7.87
CA ASP A 125 -17.88 27.17 9.25
C ASP A 125 -16.87 26.20 9.92
N LEU A 126 -16.53 25.07 9.29
CA LEU A 126 -15.45 24.18 9.73
C LEU A 126 -14.07 24.54 9.15
N VAL A 127 -14.00 25.46 8.18
CA VAL A 127 -12.73 25.90 7.60
C VAL A 127 -11.95 26.68 8.67
N GLY A 128 -10.75 26.20 9.00
CA GLY A 128 -9.95 26.77 10.08
C GLY A 128 -10.42 26.39 11.48
N ASP A 129 -11.23 25.33 11.65
CA ASP A 129 -11.69 24.92 12.98
C ASP A 129 -10.54 24.53 13.93
N ALA A 130 -10.83 24.54 15.23
CA ALA A 130 -9.82 24.26 16.26
C ALA A 130 -9.24 22.83 16.18
N ALA A 131 -9.93 21.87 15.55
CA ALA A 131 -9.40 20.53 15.32
C ALA A 131 -8.35 20.53 14.20
N SER A 132 -8.65 21.19 13.08
CA SER A 132 -7.75 21.38 11.95
C SER A 132 -6.51 22.18 12.37
N GLN A 133 -6.67 23.25 13.15
CA GLN A 133 -5.55 24.00 13.72
C GLN A 133 -4.65 23.10 14.59
N ARG A 134 -5.19 22.33 15.54
CA ARG A 134 -4.37 21.41 16.37
C ARG A 134 -3.62 20.39 15.52
N LEU A 135 -4.24 19.88 14.45
CA LEU A 135 -3.58 18.95 13.53
C LEU A 135 -2.47 19.64 12.72
N ALA A 136 -2.71 20.83 12.18
CA ALA A 136 -1.73 21.61 11.43
C ALA A 136 -0.51 21.98 12.28
N TYR A 137 -0.70 22.41 13.54
CA TYR A 137 0.38 22.66 14.48
C TYR A 137 1.21 21.41 14.76
N LYS A 138 0.55 20.26 14.94
CA LYS A 138 1.23 18.98 15.14
C LYS A 138 2.06 18.60 13.91
N LEU A 139 1.51 18.73 12.71
CA LEU A 139 2.21 18.43 11.46
C LEU A 139 3.42 19.37 11.25
N ALA A 140 3.29 20.66 11.54
CA ALA A 140 4.40 21.61 11.51
C ALA A 140 5.49 21.27 12.55
N SER A 141 5.09 20.86 13.75
CA SER A 141 6.02 20.42 14.81
C SER A 141 6.78 19.14 14.45
N GLU A 142 6.13 18.20 13.76
CA GLU A 142 6.75 16.95 13.30
C GLU A 142 7.55 17.12 11.99
N SER A 143 7.33 18.18 11.20
CA SER A 143 8.04 18.42 9.94
C SER A 143 9.37 19.18 10.09
N ILE A 144 9.51 20.03 11.12
CA ILE A 144 10.74 20.81 11.36
C ILE A 144 11.89 19.88 11.78
N VAL A 145 13.04 20.02 11.12
CA VAL A 145 14.20 19.13 11.28
C VAL A 145 15.33 19.84 12.03
N LEU A 146 15.76 19.28 13.17
CA LEU A 146 16.98 19.71 13.86
C LEU A 146 18.21 19.09 13.17
N LEU A 147 18.99 19.90 12.46
CA LEU A 147 20.12 19.43 11.64
C LEU A 147 21.47 19.58 12.32
N GLN A 148 21.64 20.61 13.15
CA GLN A 148 22.86 20.86 13.94
C GLN A 148 22.47 21.36 15.33
N ASN A 149 23.17 20.88 16.36
CA ASN A 149 23.01 21.36 17.74
C ASN A 149 24.34 21.25 18.52
N ALA A 150 25.33 22.04 18.10
CA ALA A 150 26.65 22.04 18.73
C ALA A 150 26.54 22.43 20.22
N ASN A 151 27.27 21.71 21.08
CA ASN A 151 27.33 21.93 22.53
C ASN A 151 25.95 21.99 23.24
N SER A 152 24.93 21.32 22.70
CA SER A 152 23.54 21.37 23.20
C SER A 152 23.02 22.81 23.34
N THR A 153 23.27 23.64 22.32
CA THR A 153 22.84 25.04 22.26
C THR A 153 21.32 25.20 22.33
N LEU A 154 20.57 24.29 21.71
CA LEU A 154 19.12 24.16 21.86
C LEU A 154 18.77 23.03 22.84
N PRO A 155 17.71 23.17 23.65
CA PRO A 155 16.77 24.30 23.68
C PRO A 155 17.29 25.55 24.40
N ILE A 156 16.75 26.72 24.05
CA ILE A 156 17.05 28.02 24.64
C ILE A 156 16.37 28.13 26.01
N ALA A 157 17.12 28.56 27.03
CA ALA A 157 16.57 28.79 28.36
C ALA A 157 15.65 30.02 28.41
N VAL A 158 14.48 29.89 29.05
CA VAL A 158 13.41 30.91 29.13
C VAL A 158 13.76 32.21 29.88
N SER A 159 14.99 32.35 30.36
CA SER A 159 15.54 33.56 31.00
C SER A 159 16.61 34.26 30.14
N SER A 160 16.83 33.80 28.89
CA SER A 160 17.90 34.31 28.03
C SER A 160 17.53 35.66 27.40
N ARG A 161 18.56 36.47 27.10
CA ARG A 161 18.44 37.58 26.14
C ARG A 161 18.56 37.02 24.74
N ILE A 162 17.55 37.27 23.92
CA ILE A 162 17.44 36.75 22.55
C ILE A 162 17.42 37.93 21.59
N PHE A 163 18.34 37.93 20.64
CA PHE A 163 18.20 38.77 19.45
C PHE A 163 17.55 37.95 18.34
N LEU A 164 16.36 38.34 17.90
CA LEU A 164 15.66 37.70 16.79
C LEU A 164 15.82 38.55 15.52
N THR A 165 16.19 37.93 14.41
CA THR A 165 16.43 38.65 13.16
C THR A 165 16.23 37.75 11.93
N GLY A 166 16.39 38.33 10.74
CA GLY A 166 16.18 37.69 9.44
C GLY A 166 14.81 38.03 8.83
N PRO A 167 14.68 37.94 7.50
CA PRO A 167 13.51 38.42 6.76
C PRO A 167 12.24 37.61 7.08
N SER A 168 12.37 36.35 7.46
CA SER A 168 11.23 35.44 7.67
C SER A 168 10.71 35.40 9.11
N MET A 169 11.32 36.16 10.05
CA MET A 169 10.90 36.16 11.45
C MET A 169 9.47 36.69 11.68
N ALA A 170 9.00 37.57 10.79
CA ALA A 170 7.79 38.38 10.94
C ALA A 170 6.77 38.24 9.79
N SER A 171 6.93 37.24 8.91
CA SER A 171 6.01 36.98 7.79
C SER A 171 5.51 35.54 7.82
N ILE A 172 4.21 35.35 8.02
CA ILE A 172 3.54 34.04 7.91
C ILE A 172 3.55 33.57 6.46
N GLY A 173 3.40 34.51 5.52
CA GLY A 173 3.46 34.22 4.09
C GLY A 173 4.81 33.62 3.65
N TYR A 174 5.93 34.05 4.25
CA TYR A 174 7.24 33.41 4.02
C TYR A 174 7.32 31.99 4.61
N LEU A 175 6.62 31.71 5.73
CA LEU A 175 6.51 30.35 6.26
C LEU A 175 5.64 29.44 5.36
N CYS A 176 4.68 29.99 4.63
CA CYS A 176 3.78 29.23 3.75
C CYS A 176 4.33 29.02 2.33
N GLY A 177 5.02 30.02 1.76
CA GLY A 177 5.55 29.96 0.40
C GLY A 177 4.46 30.17 -0.68
N GLY A 178 4.71 29.62 -1.87
CA GLY A 178 3.73 29.63 -2.97
C GLY A 178 2.47 28.81 -2.69
N TRP A 179 1.50 28.86 -3.61
CA TRP A 179 0.21 28.15 -3.52
C TRP A 179 -0.64 28.44 -2.27
N SER A 180 -0.27 29.47 -1.51
CA SER A 180 -0.85 29.80 -0.20
C SER A 180 -1.62 31.11 -0.31
N LEU A 181 -2.95 30.99 -0.37
CA LEU A 181 -3.95 32.06 -0.64
C LEU A 181 -3.84 32.73 -2.03
N ALA A 182 -2.64 32.85 -2.58
CA ALA A 182 -2.36 33.29 -3.94
C ALA A 182 -1.34 32.35 -4.61
N TRP A 183 -1.30 32.36 -5.95
CA TRP A 183 -0.40 31.52 -6.75
C TRP A 183 1.07 31.64 -6.34
N GLN A 184 1.64 32.85 -6.43
CA GLN A 184 3.00 33.15 -5.96
C GLN A 184 3.11 33.32 -4.43
N GLY A 185 2.07 32.94 -3.68
CA GLY A 185 1.96 33.19 -2.24
C GLY A 185 1.80 34.67 -1.89
N LEU A 186 1.97 34.98 -0.61
CA LEU A 186 1.87 36.32 -0.05
C LEU A 186 3.12 36.61 0.81
N SER A 187 3.51 37.88 0.93
CA SER A 187 4.76 38.28 1.60
C SER A 187 4.57 39.25 2.77
N SER A 188 3.55 40.10 2.73
CA SER A 188 3.44 41.29 3.58
C SER A 188 2.17 41.38 4.44
N ASP A 189 1.09 40.65 4.11
CA ASP A 189 -0.18 40.72 4.82
C ASP A 189 -0.43 39.47 5.67
N ASN A 190 -0.02 39.53 6.93
CA ASN A 190 -0.26 38.47 7.91
C ASN A 190 -1.74 38.36 8.33
N ALA A 191 -2.58 39.39 8.12
CA ALA A 191 -3.97 39.36 8.56
C ALA A 191 -4.84 38.41 7.72
N LEU A 192 -4.37 38.04 6.53
CA LEU A 192 -4.99 37.04 5.67
C LEU A 192 -4.76 35.59 6.17
N PHE A 193 -3.90 35.39 7.17
CA PHE A 193 -3.68 34.11 7.86
C PHE A 193 -4.24 34.18 9.30
N PRO A 194 -5.57 34.19 9.50
CA PRO A 194 -6.22 34.62 10.74
C PRO A 194 -5.99 33.71 11.95
N HIS A 195 -5.40 32.52 11.76
CA HIS A 195 -5.05 31.58 12.82
C HIS A 195 -3.53 31.44 13.00
N GLY A 196 -2.74 32.00 12.10
CA GLY A 196 -1.29 31.90 12.10
C GLY A 196 -0.61 32.81 13.11
N GLN A 197 0.66 32.50 13.41
CA GLN A 197 1.54 33.35 14.20
C GLN A 197 2.90 33.45 13.52
N THR A 198 3.48 34.66 13.50
CA THR A 198 4.88 34.83 13.09
C THR A 198 5.82 34.17 14.12
N VAL A 199 7.04 33.82 13.72
CA VAL A 199 8.05 33.33 14.67
C VAL A 199 8.30 34.35 15.79
N GLN A 200 8.33 35.63 15.45
CA GLN A 200 8.51 36.73 16.39
C GLN A 200 7.41 36.78 17.46
N ASP A 201 6.15 36.69 17.06
CA ASP A 201 5.03 36.88 17.98
C ASP A 201 4.80 35.61 18.80
N ALA A 202 4.95 34.43 18.16
CA ALA A 202 4.95 33.14 18.86
C ALA A 202 6.04 33.05 19.93
N LEU A 203 7.28 33.48 19.64
CA LEU A 203 8.38 33.44 20.61
C LEU A 203 8.14 34.36 21.81
N ARG A 204 7.50 35.52 21.61
CA ARG A 204 7.08 36.41 22.71
C ARG A 204 5.97 35.82 23.56
N VAL A 205 5.02 35.11 22.95
CA VAL A 205 3.93 34.43 23.67
C VAL A 205 4.46 33.23 24.45
N ALA A 206 5.35 32.43 23.86
CA ALA A 206 5.92 31.24 24.48
C ALA A 206 6.99 31.56 25.55
N CYS A 207 7.69 32.69 25.44
CA CYS A 207 8.65 33.15 26.46
C CYS A 207 8.42 34.61 26.89
N PRO A 208 7.39 34.91 27.70
CA PRO A 208 7.13 36.26 28.21
C PRO A 208 8.21 36.77 29.18
N SER A 209 9.07 35.89 29.70
CA SER A 209 10.23 36.22 30.53
C SER A 209 11.52 36.46 29.74
N CYS A 210 11.56 36.14 28.44
CA CYS A 210 12.73 36.38 27.61
C CYS A 210 12.85 37.87 27.26
N ALA A 211 14.06 38.42 27.36
CA ALA A 211 14.34 39.74 26.84
C ALA A 211 14.62 39.64 25.32
N ILE A 212 13.58 39.86 24.51
CA ILE A 212 13.62 39.70 23.06
C ILE A 212 13.76 41.06 22.36
N GLU A 213 14.94 41.35 21.80
CA GLU A 213 15.12 42.42 20.81
C GLU A 213 14.91 41.84 19.40
N ALA A 214 14.22 42.55 18.50
CA ALA A 214 13.97 42.05 17.15
C ALA A 214 14.04 43.14 16.06
N ILE A 215 14.78 42.88 14.97
CA ILE A 215 14.78 43.67 13.72
C ILE A 215 14.95 42.74 12.52
N PRO A 216 14.35 42.98 11.34
CA PRO A 216 14.52 42.12 10.17
C PRO A 216 15.98 41.98 9.73
N GLY A 217 16.76 43.06 9.80
CA GLY A 217 18.22 43.06 9.63
C GLY A 217 18.71 42.96 8.18
N VAL A 218 18.24 41.95 7.44
CA VAL A 218 18.55 41.71 6.03
C VAL A 218 17.27 41.33 5.28
N ASP A 219 17.12 41.79 4.04
CA ASP A 219 15.98 41.42 3.20
C ASP A 219 16.15 40.04 2.56
N ILE A 220 15.12 39.58 1.86
CA ILE A 220 15.09 38.25 1.26
C ILE A 220 16.07 38.07 0.09
N HIS A 221 16.56 39.15 -0.51
CA HIS A 221 17.58 39.15 -1.57
C HIS A 221 19.00 39.35 -1.00
N GLY A 222 19.14 39.57 0.31
CA GLY A 222 20.41 39.81 0.99
C GLY A 222 20.80 41.27 1.12
N ALA A 223 19.93 42.23 0.77
CA ALA A 223 20.25 43.65 0.91
C ALA A 223 20.02 44.16 2.35
N TYR A 224 20.91 45.05 2.78
CA TYR A 224 20.83 45.81 4.03
C TYR A 224 21.69 47.07 3.95
N SER A 225 21.41 48.07 4.77
CA SER A 225 22.31 49.23 4.94
C SER A 225 23.37 48.95 6.01
N LYS A 226 24.48 49.69 5.96
CA LYS A 226 25.52 49.58 6.98
C LYS A 226 24.98 49.86 8.39
N ASP A 227 24.16 50.88 8.56
CA ASP A 227 23.61 51.26 9.87
C ASP A 227 22.73 50.14 10.46
N VAL A 228 21.99 49.40 9.61
CA VAL A 228 21.19 48.25 10.04
C VAL A 228 22.08 47.07 10.45
N LEU A 229 23.18 46.81 9.72
CA LEU A 229 24.16 45.80 10.12
C LEU A 229 24.84 46.17 11.45
N ASP A 230 25.31 47.41 11.59
CA ASP A 230 26.01 47.88 12.78
C ASP A 230 25.09 47.82 14.03
N ASP A 231 23.79 48.12 13.88
CA ASP A 231 22.79 47.94 14.94
C ASP A 231 22.49 46.46 15.25
N ALA A 232 22.40 45.61 14.23
CA ALA A 232 22.22 44.16 14.41
C ALA A 232 23.39 43.51 15.16
N VAL A 233 24.63 43.82 14.77
CA VAL A 233 25.87 43.38 15.42
C VAL A 233 25.91 43.86 16.88
N LYS A 234 25.48 45.10 17.14
CA LYS A 234 25.37 45.65 18.50
C LYS A 234 24.32 44.94 19.35
N LYS A 235 23.20 44.48 18.79
CA LYS A 235 22.18 43.67 19.49
C LYS A 235 22.67 42.24 19.75
N ALA A 236 23.24 41.60 18.74
CA ALA A 236 23.84 40.27 18.83
C ALA A 236 24.92 40.18 19.93
N SER A 237 25.86 41.13 19.97
CA SER A 237 26.94 41.20 21.00
C SER A 237 26.44 41.37 22.44
N ARG A 238 25.14 41.66 22.64
CA ARG A 238 24.50 41.82 23.95
C ARG A 238 23.54 40.68 24.29
N SER A 239 23.30 39.76 23.37
CA SER A 239 22.32 38.69 23.49
C SER A 239 23.01 37.34 23.67
N ASP A 240 22.47 36.53 24.58
CA ASP A 240 23.01 35.22 24.91
C ASP A 240 22.79 34.24 23.73
N TYR A 241 21.70 34.45 22.98
CA TYR A 241 21.37 33.77 21.73
C TYR A 241 20.99 34.78 20.64
N THR A 242 21.34 34.48 19.41
CA THR A 242 20.87 35.19 18.22
C THR A 242 20.18 34.21 17.28
N VAL A 243 18.86 34.34 17.13
CA VAL A 243 18.04 33.49 16.26
C VAL A 243 17.87 34.22 14.92
N VAL A 244 18.36 33.61 13.83
CA VAL A 244 18.27 34.17 12.47
C VAL A 244 17.30 33.32 11.65
N VAL A 245 16.15 33.90 11.28
CA VAL A 245 15.09 33.24 10.52
C VAL A 245 15.09 33.76 9.08
N LEU A 246 15.64 32.98 8.17
CA LEU A 246 15.98 33.41 6.81
C LEU A 246 15.78 32.31 5.76
N GLY A 247 16.04 32.62 4.49
CA GLY A 247 15.95 31.67 3.39
C GLY A 247 15.37 32.31 2.13
N GLU A 248 14.23 31.80 1.66
CA GLU A 248 13.58 32.23 0.41
C GLU A 248 12.24 32.94 0.66
N GLY A 249 11.87 33.80 -0.27
CA GLY A 249 10.51 34.36 -0.34
C GLY A 249 9.54 33.37 -0.98
N PRO A 250 8.23 33.69 -1.03
CA PRO A 250 7.25 32.84 -1.65
C PRO A 250 7.41 32.91 -3.17
N TYR A 251 7.29 31.75 -3.81
CA TYR A 251 7.30 31.58 -5.26
C TYR A 251 6.51 30.31 -5.59
N ALA A 252 6.00 30.22 -6.81
CA ALA A 252 5.44 28.98 -7.36
C ALA A 252 5.90 28.78 -8.80
N GLU A 253 6.12 27.52 -9.17
CA GLU A 253 6.37 27.07 -10.56
C GLU A 253 7.50 27.83 -11.28
N LYS A 254 7.33 28.09 -12.58
CA LYS A 254 8.35 28.65 -13.48
C LYS A 254 8.92 30.01 -13.04
N PRO A 255 8.14 30.96 -12.49
CA PRO A 255 8.69 32.18 -11.87
C PRO A 255 9.63 31.94 -10.69
N GLY A 256 9.59 30.75 -10.08
CA GLY A 256 10.52 30.30 -9.04
C GLY A 256 11.81 29.67 -9.57
N ASP A 257 12.04 29.58 -10.88
CA ASP A 257 13.32 29.11 -11.42
C ASP A 257 14.44 30.10 -11.11
N ILE A 258 15.63 29.56 -10.81
CA ILE A 258 16.82 30.33 -10.44
C ILE A 258 18.09 29.60 -10.91
N ASP A 259 19.05 30.37 -11.42
CA ASP A 259 20.33 29.84 -11.93
C ASP A 259 21.37 29.58 -10.82
N ASP A 260 21.17 30.15 -9.64
CA ASP A 260 22.06 30.04 -8.47
C ASP A 260 21.32 29.44 -7.27
N LEU A 261 21.88 28.37 -6.70
CA LEU A 261 21.35 27.69 -5.51
C LEU A 261 21.91 28.28 -4.20
N ASP A 262 22.90 29.18 -4.25
CA ASP A 262 23.51 29.79 -3.06
C ASP A 262 22.52 30.62 -2.25
N LEU A 263 22.44 30.41 -0.94
CA LEU A 263 21.71 31.33 -0.06
C LEU A 263 22.18 32.77 -0.35
N PRO A 264 21.30 33.76 -0.58
CA PRO A 264 21.70 35.06 -1.12
C PRO A 264 22.89 35.65 -0.37
N ARG A 265 23.94 36.05 -1.10
CA ARG A 265 25.27 36.33 -0.53
C ARG A 265 25.23 37.23 0.72
N GLY A 266 24.43 38.30 0.68
CA GLY A 266 24.29 39.21 1.80
C GLY A 266 23.61 38.59 3.03
N GLN A 267 22.65 37.66 2.87
CA GLN A 267 22.14 36.86 3.99
C GLN A 267 23.27 36.05 4.65
N GLN A 268 24.17 35.44 3.87
CA GLN A 268 25.31 34.71 4.42
C GLN A 268 26.32 35.63 5.14
N GLU A 269 26.66 36.78 4.53
CA GLU A 269 27.57 37.76 5.11
C GLU A 269 27.00 38.36 6.41
N TYR A 270 25.69 38.60 6.45
CA TYR A 270 24.96 39.01 7.65
C TYR A 270 25.09 37.98 8.78
N VAL A 271 24.81 36.69 8.52
CA VAL A 271 24.98 35.62 9.54
C VAL A 271 26.41 35.55 10.05
N ARG A 272 27.42 35.61 9.16
CA ARG A 272 28.84 35.60 9.57
C ARG A 272 29.21 36.80 10.45
N ALA A 273 28.68 37.99 10.15
CA ALA A 273 28.89 39.18 10.96
C ALA A 273 28.26 39.09 12.36
N LEU A 274 27.07 38.47 12.48
CA LEU A 274 26.45 38.21 13.78
C LEU A 274 27.22 37.14 14.58
N ALA A 275 27.66 36.07 13.94
CA ALA A 275 28.46 35.01 14.57
C ALA A 275 29.79 35.55 15.13
N ALA A 276 30.43 36.50 14.44
CA ALA A 276 31.66 37.15 14.90
C ALA A 276 31.51 37.94 16.23
N THR A 277 30.29 38.15 16.73
CA THR A 277 30.05 38.79 18.04
C THR A 277 30.24 37.85 19.24
N GLY A 278 30.34 36.54 19.03
CA GLY A 278 30.42 35.53 20.09
C GLY A 278 29.07 35.13 20.71
N THR A 279 27.95 35.67 20.20
CA THR A 279 26.60 35.19 20.52
C THR A 279 26.37 33.75 20.03
N LYS A 280 25.49 32.99 20.68
CA LYS A 280 25.10 31.66 20.19
C LYS A 280 24.12 31.80 19.02
N VAL A 281 24.62 31.70 17.79
CA VAL A 281 23.78 31.81 16.59
C VAL A 281 22.99 30.52 16.35
N VAL A 282 21.66 30.65 16.29
CA VAL A 282 20.73 29.60 15.86
C VAL A 282 20.15 30.01 14.50
N LEU A 283 20.41 29.21 13.48
CA LEU A 283 19.91 29.43 12.13
C LEU A 283 18.59 28.68 11.94
N VAL A 284 17.55 29.37 11.48
CA VAL A 284 16.25 28.78 11.11
C VAL A 284 16.05 29.00 9.61
N LEU A 285 16.09 27.91 8.85
CA LEU A 285 15.94 27.93 7.39
C LEU A 285 14.45 27.80 7.02
N VAL A 286 13.92 28.86 6.43
CA VAL A 286 12.57 28.97 5.86
C VAL A 286 12.70 29.14 4.36
N GLN A 287 12.50 28.06 3.61
CA GLN A 287 12.87 27.97 2.19
C GLN A 287 12.07 26.85 1.52
N GLY A 288 11.71 27.02 0.26
CA GLY A 288 10.99 26.00 -0.50
C GLY A 288 11.92 24.94 -1.11
N ARG A 289 13.22 25.24 -1.22
CA ARG A 289 14.26 24.30 -1.65
C ARG A 289 15.54 24.44 -0.81
N PRO A 290 16.44 23.44 -0.75
CA PRO A 290 17.65 23.54 0.05
C PRO A 290 18.69 24.46 -0.61
N ARG A 291 18.88 25.67 -0.07
CA ARG A 291 19.92 26.62 -0.53
C ARG A 291 21.31 26.19 -0.10
N LEU A 292 22.33 26.37 -0.95
CA LEU A 292 23.73 26.08 -0.60
C LEU A 292 24.20 27.06 0.48
N LEU A 293 24.69 26.52 1.60
CA LEU A 293 25.01 27.30 2.80
C LEU A 293 26.45 27.82 2.85
N ARG A 294 27.33 27.36 1.95
CA ARG A 294 28.71 27.87 1.77
C ARG A 294 29.49 28.07 3.08
N GLY A 295 29.50 27.04 3.93
CA GLY A 295 30.26 27.07 5.20
C GLY A 295 29.61 27.90 6.32
N LEU A 296 28.31 28.22 6.25
CA LEU A 296 27.63 28.82 7.41
C LEU A 296 27.62 27.88 8.63
N LEU A 297 27.69 26.56 8.44
CA LEU A 297 27.77 25.57 9.53
C LEU A 297 28.99 25.74 10.43
N ASP A 298 30.08 26.28 9.89
CA ASP A 298 31.34 26.52 10.63
C ASP A 298 31.21 27.65 11.65
N VAL A 299 30.18 28.50 11.53
CA VAL A 299 29.99 29.69 12.37
C VAL A 299 28.68 29.71 13.17
N VAL A 300 27.73 28.82 12.88
CA VAL A 300 26.46 28.71 13.63
C VAL A 300 26.48 27.57 14.63
N HIS A 301 25.78 27.74 15.75
CA HIS A 301 25.77 26.78 16.84
C HIS A 301 24.65 25.74 16.68
N ALA A 302 23.52 26.12 16.11
CA ALA A 302 22.43 25.19 15.79
C ALA A 302 21.73 25.56 14.47
N VAL A 303 21.14 24.56 13.82
CA VAL A 303 20.35 24.71 12.59
C VAL A 303 19.03 23.96 12.74
N LEU A 304 17.92 24.69 12.60
CA LEU A 304 16.59 24.16 12.35
C LEU A 304 16.26 24.36 10.86
N ASN A 305 15.97 23.29 10.14
CA ASN A 305 15.36 23.40 8.82
C ASN A 305 13.85 23.28 8.96
N ALA A 306 13.16 24.40 8.79
CA ALA A 306 11.71 24.47 8.88
C ALA A 306 11.02 24.22 7.53
N MET A 307 11.75 24.35 6.41
CA MET A 307 11.20 24.38 5.06
C MET A 307 10.06 25.42 4.95
N LEU A 308 8.83 24.97 4.69
CA LEU A 308 7.63 25.82 4.64
C LEU A 308 6.57 25.25 5.60
N PRO A 309 6.62 25.60 6.90
CA PRO A 309 5.72 25.04 7.93
C PRO A 309 4.36 25.79 8.02
N CYS A 310 4.18 26.82 7.19
CA CYS A 310 2.98 27.66 7.04
C CYS A 310 2.40 28.22 8.36
N GLU A 311 1.07 28.42 8.44
CA GLU A 311 0.41 29.30 9.42
C GLU A 311 0.83 29.06 10.87
N LEU A 312 0.84 27.80 11.31
CA LEU A 312 1.18 27.42 12.68
C LEU A 312 2.66 27.06 12.86
N GLY A 313 3.45 27.23 11.80
CA GLY A 313 4.89 27.04 11.81
C GLY A 313 5.64 28.00 12.72
N GLY A 314 5.16 29.23 12.91
CA GLY A 314 5.80 30.17 13.84
C GLY A 314 5.73 29.69 15.29
N ALA A 315 4.58 29.14 15.69
CA ALA A 315 4.40 28.49 16.99
C ALA A 315 5.28 27.24 17.13
N ALA A 316 5.26 26.34 16.13
CA ALA A 316 6.09 25.13 16.15
C ALA A 316 7.60 25.44 16.22
N ILE A 317 8.09 26.47 15.49
CA ILE A 317 9.47 26.93 15.57
C ILE A 317 9.78 27.44 16.99
N ALA A 318 8.92 28.29 17.58
CA ALA A 318 9.13 28.84 18.92
C ALA A 318 9.16 27.73 19.99
N ASP A 319 8.23 26.78 19.93
CA ASP A 319 8.15 25.66 20.88
C ASP A 319 9.33 24.69 20.77
N ILE A 320 9.85 24.46 19.56
CA ILE A 320 11.10 23.71 19.36
C ILE A 320 12.27 24.49 19.95
N LEU A 321 12.43 25.78 19.59
CA LEU A 321 13.52 26.63 20.09
C LEU A 321 13.59 26.66 21.63
N LEU A 322 12.44 26.68 22.31
CA LEU A 322 12.34 26.73 23.78
C LEU A 322 12.27 25.35 24.44
N GLY A 323 12.16 24.27 23.68
CA GLY A 323 12.14 22.89 24.19
C GLY A 323 10.77 22.38 24.68
N SER A 324 9.70 23.15 24.49
CA SER A 324 8.31 22.69 24.69
C SER A 324 7.97 21.51 23.75
N VAL A 325 8.57 21.49 22.56
CA VAL A 325 8.50 20.41 21.59
C VAL A 325 9.89 19.83 21.36
N ASN A 326 10.01 18.50 21.41
CA ASN A 326 11.22 17.80 21.00
C ASN A 326 11.16 17.52 19.49
N PRO A 327 12.08 18.07 18.66
CA PRO A 327 12.01 17.93 17.20
C PRO A 327 12.17 16.47 16.77
N SER A 328 11.25 16.02 15.91
CA SER A 328 11.18 14.64 15.39
C SER A 328 11.39 14.54 13.87
N GLY A 329 11.38 15.66 13.15
CA GLY A 329 11.49 15.69 11.70
C GLY A 329 12.78 15.05 11.16
N ARG A 330 12.70 14.55 9.94
CA ARG A 330 13.83 13.95 9.18
C ARG A 330 13.77 14.47 7.75
N LEU A 331 14.92 14.74 7.13
CA LEU A 331 14.96 15.26 5.76
C LEU A 331 14.37 14.23 4.77
N PRO A 332 13.34 14.59 3.97
CA PRO A 332 12.83 13.74 2.91
C PRO A 332 13.63 13.87 1.60
N PHE A 333 14.75 14.60 1.62
CA PHE A 333 15.67 14.83 0.50
C PHE A 333 17.12 14.88 1.01
N THR A 334 18.10 14.76 0.11
CA THR A 334 19.51 15.04 0.44
C THR A 334 19.75 16.55 0.34
N TYR A 335 20.32 17.17 1.36
CA TYR A 335 20.66 18.59 1.36
C TYR A 335 22.05 18.79 0.71
N PRO A 336 22.16 19.46 -0.43
CA PRO A 336 23.41 19.54 -1.17
C PRO A 336 24.43 20.48 -0.52
N LYS A 337 25.72 20.13 -0.67
CA LYS A 337 26.86 20.97 -0.24
C LYS A 337 27.34 21.87 -1.38
N THR A 338 27.21 21.40 -2.61
CA THR A 338 27.60 22.07 -3.86
C THR A 338 26.55 21.85 -4.96
N MET A 339 26.69 22.59 -6.06
CA MET A 339 25.85 22.36 -7.25
C MET A 339 26.01 20.96 -7.84
N ALA A 340 27.20 20.34 -7.73
CA ALA A 340 27.48 19.05 -8.36
C ALA A 340 26.77 17.89 -7.67
N ASP A 341 26.76 17.87 -6.34
CA ASP A 341 26.13 16.81 -5.56
C ASP A 341 24.60 16.94 -5.45
N SER A 342 24.03 18.10 -5.81
CA SER A 342 22.56 18.27 -5.91
C SER A 342 21.89 17.35 -6.93
N ALA A 343 22.65 16.85 -7.91
CA ALA A 343 22.18 15.89 -8.92
C ALA A 343 22.29 14.41 -8.49
N VAL A 344 22.76 14.12 -7.27
CA VAL A 344 23.01 12.75 -6.78
C VAL A 344 22.02 12.41 -5.65
N PRO A 345 20.87 11.77 -5.96
CA PRO A 345 19.88 11.38 -4.95
C PRO A 345 20.37 10.16 -4.16
N TYR A 346 19.95 10.00 -2.90
CA TYR A 346 20.42 8.92 -2.00
C TYR A 346 20.32 7.48 -2.53
N TYR A 347 19.50 7.24 -3.57
CA TYR A 347 19.29 5.94 -4.23
C TYR A 347 19.97 5.88 -5.62
N HIS A 348 21.14 6.51 -5.74
CA HIS A 348 21.92 6.53 -6.97
C HIS A 348 22.52 5.16 -7.33
N ARG A 349 22.98 5.03 -8.58
CA ARG A 349 23.78 3.88 -9.02
C ARG A 349 25.19 3.99 -8.43
N GLN A 350 25.85 2.86 -8.19
CA GLN A 350 27.24 2.81 -7.70
C GLN A 350 28.27 3.52 -8.60
N ASN A 351 27.93 3.78 -9.88
CA ASN A 351 28.77 4.51 -10.82
C ASN A 351 28.35 5.98 -11.03
N LEU A 352 27.41 6.47 -10.21
CA LEU A 352 27.07 7.89 -10.07
C LEU A 352 27.58 8.35 -8.70
N GLY A 353 28.34 9.44 -8.67
CA GLY A 353 29.09 9.89 -7.49
C GLY A 353 30.02 11.04 -7.86
N CYS A 354 30.87 11.45 -6.94
CA CYS A 354 31.74 12.62 -7.07
C CYS A 354 33.22 12.22 -7.17
N VAL A 355 34.02 13.05 -7.84
CA VAL A 355 35.49 12.95 -7.78
C VAL A 355 35.99 13.84 -6.66
N VAL A 356 36.48 13.22 -5.59
CA VAL A 356 37.04 13.90 -4.41
C VAL A 356 38.52 13.56 -4.34
N ASN A 357 39.39 14.57 -4.37
CA ASN A 357 40.86 14.39 -4.39
C ASN A 357 41.32 13.36 -5.45
N GLU A 358 40.92 13.57 -6.71
CA GLU A 358 41.22 12.71 -7.86
C GLU A 358 40.67 11.27 -7.79
N THR A 359 39.94 10.92 -6.72
CA THR A 359 39.36 9.59 -6.50
C THR A 359 37.84 9.64 -6.67
N PHE A 360 37.27 8.71 -7.43
CA PHE A 360 35.81 8.58 -7.54
C PHE A 360 35.23 7.93 -6.28
N GLY A 361 34.16 8.50 -5.72
CA GLY A 361 33.48 7.97 -4.55
C GLY A 361 32.14 8.66 -4.28
N GLU A 362 31.66 8.51 -3.05
CA GLU A 362 30.43 9.15 -2.58
C GLU A 362 30.55 10.69 -2.61
N CYS A 363 29.44 11.36 -2.92
CA CYS A 363 29.38 12.81 -2.84
C CYS A 363 29.29 13.29 -1.39
N GLU A 364 30.04 14.34 -1.06
CA GLU A 364 29.89 15.00 0.22
C GLU A 364 28.67 15.93 0.17
N HIS A 365 27.66 15.60 0.96
CA HIS A 365 26.44 16.39 1.11
C HIS A 365 26.46 17.14 2.45
N GLU A 366 25.70 18.24 2.54
CA GLU A 366 25.58 19.00 3.80
C GLU A 366 24.85 18.16 4.86
N TRP A 367 23.76 17.49 4.44
CA TRP A 367 23.11 16.42 5.21
C TRP A 367 22.46 15.37 4.29
N PRO A 368 22.58 14.07 4.59
CA PRO A 368 21.94 13.02 3.79
C PRO A 368 20.42 12.96 3.97
N PHE A 369 19.74 12.28 3.04
CA PHE A 369 18.36 11.84 3.22
C PHE A 369 18.18 11.11 4.57
N GLY A 370 17.09 11.39 5.28
CA GLY A 370 16.80 10.82 6.59
C GLY A 370 17.59 11.45 7.75
N ALA A 371 18.43 12.46 7.52
CA ALA A 371 19.10 13.19 8.59
C ALA A 371 18.10 13.97 9.46
N GLY A 372 18.40 14.03 10.76
CA GLY A 372 17.66 14.81 11.75
C GLY A 372 17.92 14.31 13.17
N SER A 373 18.11 15.24 14.09
CA SER A 373 18.41 14.99 15.50
C SER A 373 17.14 15.11 16.37
N SER A 374 17.31 15.00 17.68
CA SER A 374 16.29 15.34 18.69
C SER A 374 16.99 15.85 19.96
N TYR A 375 16.26 16.32 20.96
CA TYR A 375 16.80 16.65 22.30
C TYR A 375 17.07 15.41 23.18
N SER A 376 16.85 14.21 22.66
CA SER A 376 17.22 12.93 23.26
C SER A 376 18.12 12.10 22.32
N THR A 377 18.69 11.02 22.85
CA THR A 377 19.47 10.04 22.09
C THR A 377 18.73 8.71 21.98
N PHE A 378 18.95 8.00 20.86
CA PHE A 378 18.35 6.69 20.59
C PHE A 378 19.46 5.67 20.36
N ALA A 379 19.53 4.64 21.21
CA ALA A 379 20.47 3.54 21.09
C ALA A 379 19.80 2.34 20.41
N TYR A 380 20.12 2.12 19.13
CA TYR A 380 19.68 0.92 18.40
C TYR A 380 20.67 -0.21 18.67
N SER A 381 20.20 -1.33 19.20
CA SER A 381 21.00 -2.52 19.51
C SER A 381 20.15 -3.78 19.30
N ASN A 382 20.80 -4.95 19.27
CA ASN A 382 20.14 -6.25 19.14
C ASN A 382 19.17 -6.35 17.96
N PHE A 383 19.57 -5.82 16.79
CA PHE A 383 18.81 -6.00 15.55
C PHE A 383 18.83 -7.48 15.15
N THR A 384 17.81 -8.21 15.58
CA THR A 384 17.61 -9.62 15.25
C THR A 384 16.64 -9.77 14.10
N LEU A 385 17.13 -10.33 13.00
CA LEU A 385 16.25 -11.05 12.08
C LEU A 385 15.71 -12.28 12.82
N SER A 386 14.47 -12.69 12.58
CA SER A 386 13.87 -13.88 13.20
C SER A 386 14.41 -15.18 12.58
N VAL A 387 15.70 -15.46 12.83
CA VAL A 387 16.51 -16.47 12.13
C VAL A 387 16.23 -17.91 12.58
N VAL A 388 15.66 -18.14 13.77
CA VAL A 388 15.40 -19.49 14.32
C VAL A 388 14.70 -20.42 13.32
N LEU A 389 13.74 -19.88 12.56
CA LEU A 389 13.04 -20.65 11.54
C LEU A 389 13.85 -20.84 10.24
N MET A 390 14.71 -19.88 9.87
CA MET A 390 15.59 -19.99 8.71
C MET A 390 16.70 -21.03 8.94
N GLU A 391 17.26 -21.13 10.14
CA GLU A 391 18.22 -22.18 10.49
C GLU A 391 17.58 -23.56 10.51
N ASN A 392 16.36 -23.70 11.05
CA ASN A 392 15.61 -24.95 11.00
C ASN A 392 15.17 -25.31 9.56
N LEU A 393 14.79 -24.33 8.74
CA LEU A 393 14.47 -24.52 7.33
C LEU A 393 15.71 -24.94 6.53
N VAL A 394 16.85 -24.29 6.74
CA VAL A 394 18.15 -24.66 6.13
C VAL A 394 18.57 -26.05 6.61
N THR A 395 18.34 -26.41 7.88
CA THR A 395 18.58 -27.76 8.40
C THR A 395 17.66 -28.80 7.72
N TYR A 396 16.38 -28.49 7.53
CA TYR A 396 15.44 -29.34 6.78
C TYR A 396 15.86 -29.51 5.31
N ILE A 397 16.22 -28.41 4.64
CA ILE A 397 16.73 -28.40 3.26
C ILE A 397 18.05 -29.17 3.15
N ASN A 398 18.93 -29.12 4.16
CA ASN A 398 20.15 -29.93 4.20
C ASN A 398 19.84 -31.41 4.44
N ARG A 399 18.81 -31.75 5.22
CA ARG A 399 18.27 -33.11 5.38
C ARG A 399 17.53 -33.63 4.13
N TRP A 400 17.26 -32.81 3.11
CA TRP A 400 16.64 -33.23 1.84
C TRP A 400 17.35 -34.45 1.21
N LYS A 401 18.69 -34.50 1.25
CA LYS A 401 19.48 -35.64 0.74
C LYS A 401 19.18 -36.96 1.45
N GLN A 402 18.69 -36.91 2.69
CA GLN A 402 18.30 -38.08 3.49
C GLN A 402 16.81 -38.41 3.36
N LEU A 403 15.96 -37.39 3.19
CA LEU A 403 14.51 -37.54 3.01
C LEU A 403 14.15 -38.04 1.61
N LEU A 404 14.75 -37.51 0.54
CA LEU A 404 14.38 -37.86 -0.84
C LEU A 404 14.48 -39.37 -1.15
N PRO A 405 15.50 -40.13 -0.70
CA PRO A 405 15.52 -41.59 -0.86
C PRO A 405 14.37 -42.31 -0.13
N ARG A 406 13.97 -41.82 1.06
CA ARG A 406 12.80 -42.34 1.81
C ARG A 406 11.53 -42.07 1.02
N ILE A 407 11.36 -40.87 0.47
CA ILE A 407 10.23 -40.50 -0.41
C ILE A 407 10.16 -41.38 -1.64
N VAL A 408 11.26 -41.57 -2.38
CA VAL A 408 11.26 -42.38 -3.62
C VAL A 408 10.85 -43.83 -3.32
N LYS A 409 11.30 -44.39 -2.19
CA LYS A 409 10.86 -45.73 -1.74
C LYS A 409 9.39 -45.73 -1.30
N ALA A 410 8.96 -44.72 -0.54
CA ALA A 410 7.60 -44.55 -0.06
C ALA A 410 6.58 -44.42 -1.21
N ASN A 411 6.93 -43.66 -2.25
CA ASN A 411 6.14 -43.47 -3.46
C ASN A 411 6.01 -44.78 -4.26
N ARG A 412 7.13 -45.50 -4.47
CA ARG A 412 7.12 -46.80 -5.17
C ARG A 412 6.32 -47.88 -4.44
N ASN A 413 6.31 -47.85 -3.12
CA ASN A 413 5.68 -48.89 -2.28
C ASN A 413 4.32 -48.47 -1.69
N ALA A 414 3.80 -47.27 -2.01
CA ALA A 414 2.59 -46.69 -1.45
C ALA A 414 2.53 -46.64 0.11
N THR A 415 3.66 -46.35 0.77
CA THR A 415 3.77 -46.33 2.25
C THR A 415 3.98 -44.91 2.80
N PHE A 416 3.44 -44.60 3.97
CA PHE A 416 3.72 -43.36 4.72
C PHE A 416 4.60 -43.65 5.95
N ASP A 417 5.64 -42.85 6.19
CA ASP A 417 6.54 -42.94 7.34
C ASP A 417 6.17 -41.86 8.37
N LYS A 418 5.49 -42.28 9.44
CA LYS A 418 5.04 -41.39 10.52
C LYS A 418 6.18 -40.61 11.18
N ASN A 419 7.41 -41.14 11.19
CA ASN A 419 8.54 -40.49 11.86
C ASN A 419 8.89 -39.13 11.23
N ILE A 420 8.62 -38.93 9.93
CA ILE A 420 8.86 -37.64 9.26
C ILE A 420 7.99 -36.53 9.85
N MET A 421 6.77 -36.84 10.33
CA MET A 421 5.94 -35.84 11.03
C MET A 421 6.57 -35.42 12.37
N LYS A 422 7.20 -36.35 13.09
CA LYS A 422 7.95 -36.05 14.32
C LYS A 422 9.23 -35.24 14.03
N GLU A 423 9.99 -35.62 13.00
CA GLU A 423 11.14 -34.85 12.52
C GLU A 423 10.76 -33.41 12.11
N MET A 424 9.57 -33.20 11.53
CA MET A 424 9.02 -31.87 11.24
C MET A 424 8.63 -31.10 12.52
N GLY A 425 8.10 -31.80 13.53
CA GLY A 425 7.77 -31.21 14.83
C GLY A 425 9.00 -30.76 15.61
N GLU A 426 10.06 -31.57 15.64
CA GLU A 426 11.38 -31.24 16.23
C GLU A 426 12.01 -29.98 15.63
N LEU A 427 11.67 -29.65 14.37
CA LEU A 427 12.14 -28.46 13.64
C LEU A 427 11.15 -27.28 13.73
N GLY A 428 10.01 -27.42 14.41
CA GLY A 428 8.99 -26.38 14.56
C GLY A 428 8.18 -26.10 13.28
N LEU A 429 8.09 -27.07 12.36
CA LEU A 429 7.43 -26.91 11.05
C LEU A 429 5.92 -27.19 11.08
N LEU A 430 5.39 -27.73 12.20
CA LEU A 430 3.97 -28.03 12.40
C LEU A 430 3.29 -26.93 13.23
N GLY A 431 2.14 -26.46 12.76
CA GLY A 431 1.42 -25.31 13.34
C GLY A 431 2.22 -24.01 13.45
N PRO A 432 3.17 -23.67 12.54
CA PRO A 432 4.15 -22.62 12.79
C PRO A 432 3.55 -21.22 12.93
N THR A 433 2.32 -20.98 12.47
CA THR A 433 1.59 -19.70 12.61
C THR A 433 0.83 -19.55 13.93
N ILE A 434 0.72 -20.61 14.74
CA ILE A 434 0.07 -20.57 16.05
C ILE A 434 1.01 -19.92 17.07
N LYS A 435 0.45 -19.05 17.92
CA LYS A 435 1.18 -18.35 18.98
C LYS A 435 1.01 -19.11 20.30
N GLY A 436 2.12 -19.41 20.99
CA GLY A 436 2.13 -20.24 22.19
C GLY A 436 1.96 -21.73 21.87
N TYR A 437 1.67 -22.55 22.89
CA TYR A 437 1.44 -24.00 22.76
C TYR A 437 2.62 -24.76 22.12
N ASP A 438 3.84 -24.34 22.42
CA ASP A 438 5.11 -24.84 21.86
C ASP A 438 5.24 -24.73 20.32
N CYS A 439 4.35 -23.96 19.67
CA CYS A 439 4.43 -23.61 18.26
C CYS A 439 5.39 -22.43 17.99
N ALA A 440 5.99 -22.41 16.79
CA ALA A 440 7.02 -21.43 16.42
C ALA A 440 6.55 -19.96 16.35
N GLY A 441 5.24 -19.69 16.27
CA GLY A 441 4.68 -18.33 16.33
C GLY A 441 5.11 -17.37 15.21
N VAL A 442 5.39 -17.85 14.01
CA VAL A 442 5.85 -17.04 12.85
C VAL A 442 4.70 -16.55 11.97
N GLY A 443 5.01 -15.70 10.99
CA GLY A 443 4.03 -15.14 10.05
C GLY A 443 3.68 -16.06 8.88
N TYR A 444 2.60 -15.74 8.15
CA TYR A 444 2.17 -16.52 6.98
C TYR A 444 3.17 -16.52 5.81
N VAL A 445 4.01 -15.48 5.67
CA VAL A 445 5.13 -15.47 4.71
C VAL A 445 6.10 -16.62 5.03
N SER A 446 6.46 -16.78 6.30
CA SER A 446 7.33 -17.86 6.76
C SER A 446 6.70 -19.24 6.55
N TYR A 447 5.39 -19.38 6.78
CA TYR A 447 4.65 -20.62 6.45
C TYR A 447 4.68 -20.93 4.95
N GLY A 448 4.53 -19.93 4.08
CA GLY A 448 4.64 -20.10 2.63
C GLY A 448 6.04 -20.58 2.20
N LEU A 449 7.10 -20.06 2.83
CA LEU A 449 8.47 -20.50 2.59
C LEU A 449 8.73 -21.93 3.10
N ILE A 450 8.20 -22.31 4.27
CA ILE A 450 8.21 -23.71 4.75
C ILE A 450 7.51 -24.61 3.73
N ALA A 451 6.28 -24.27 3.33
CA ALA A 451 5.53 -25.07 2.37
C ALA A 451 6.27 -25.23 1.04
N ASN A 452 6.91 -24.17 0.52
CA ASN A 452 7.75 -24.26 -0.68
C ASN A 452 8.94 -25.21 -0.49
N ALA A 453 9.63 -25.14 0.65
CA ALA A 453 10.78 -26.00 0.93
C ALA A 453 10.41 -27.48 1.08
N VAL A 454 9.27 -27.79 1.70
CA VAL A 454 8.76 -29.17 1.82
C VAL A 454 8.25 -29.68 0.47
N GLU A 455 7.57 -28.86 -0.32
CA GLU A 455 7.07 -29.22 -1.66
C GLU A 455 8.20 -29.58 -2.64
N ARG A 456 9.38 -28.93 -2.52
CA ARG A 456 10.59 -29.31 -3.29
C ARG A 456 11.08 -30.73 -3.01
N VAL A 457 10.67 -31.33 -1.88
CA VAL A 457 10.98 -32.71 -1.53
C VAL A 457 9.85 -33.64 -1.97
N ASP A 458 8.63 -33.38 -1.51
CA ASP A 458 7.45 -34.21 -1.82
C ASP A 458 6.10 -33.55 -1.47
N SER A 459 5.14 -33.67 -2.39
CA SER A 459 3.79 -33.13 -2.24
C SER A 459 2.91 -33.87 -1.21
N ALA A 460 3.17 -35.15 -0.90
CA ALA A 460 2.40 -35.88 0.11
C ALA A 460 2.77 -35.45 1.53
N TYR A 461 4.06 -35.25 1.83
CA TYR A 461 4.48 -34.75 3.15
C TYR A 461 4.17 -33.26 3.35
N ARG A 462 4.23 -32.43 2.30
CA ARG A 462 3.70 -31.06 2.37
C ARG A 462 2.18 -31.08 2.62
N SER A 463 1.45 -32.04 2.06
CA SER A 463 0.03 -32.24 2.37
C SER A 463 -0.19 -32.65 3.83
N ALA A 464 0.54 -33.64 4.35
CA ALA A 464 0.42 -34.05 5.75
C ALA A 464 0.74 -32.88 6.73
N MET A 465 1.82 -32.14 6.47
CA MET A 465 2.21 -30.94 7.24
C MET A 465 1.15 -29.84 7.20
N SER A 466 0.58 -29.55 6.02
CA SER A 466 -0.45 -28.53 5.82
C SER A 466 -1.78 -28.92 6.46
N VAL A 467 -2.19 -30.19 6.35
CA VAL A 467 -3.40 -30.71 7.01
C VAL A 467 -3.26 -30.63 8.54
N GLN A 468 -2.14 -31.11 9.10
CA GLN A 468 -1.83 -31.01 10.52
C GLN A 468 -1.91 -29.55 10.99
N SER A 469 -1.20 -28.64 10.32
CA SER A 469 -1.08 -27.24 10.75
C SER A 469 -2.36 -26.43 10.56
N SER A 470 -2.96 -26.48 9.36
CA SER A 470 -4.00 -25.53 8.93
C SER A 470 -5.41 -26.09 8.97
N LEU A 471 -5.58 -27.42 8.95
CA LEU A 471 -6.90 -28.06 9.02
C LEU A 471 -7.17 -28.77 10.36
N VAL A 472 -6.14 -29.13 11.14
CA VAL A 472 -6.33 -29.73 12.47
C VAL A 472 -6.01 -28.74 13.58
N MET A 473 -4.75 -28.30 13.69
CA MET A 473 -4.31 -27.43 14.79
C MET A 473 -5.00 -26.07 14.75
N TRP A 474 -5.18 -25.46 13.56
CA TRP A 474 -5.83 -24.16 13.44
C TRP A 474 -7.31 -24.15 13.87
N PRO A 475 -8.19 -25.11 13.47
CA PRO A 475 -9.54 -25.17 14.03
C PRO A 475 -9.59 -25.38 15.55
N ILE A 476 -8.70 -26.19 16.14
CA ILE A 476 -8.61 -26.32 17.60
C ILE A 476 -8.21 -24.98 18.23
N TYR A 477 -7.16 -24.34 17.71
CA TYR A 477 -6.68 -23.03 18.19
C TYR A 477 -7.74 -21.93 18.10
N LYS A 478 -8.48 -21.88 16.99
CA LYS A 478 -9.41 -20.79 16.67
C LYS A 478 -10.79 -21.00 17.28
N PHE A 479 -11.31 -22.23 17.30
CA PHE A 479 -12.70 -22.51 17.67
C PHE A 479 -12.84 -23.35 18.94
N GLY A 480 -11.78 -24.04 19.37
CA GLY A 480 -11.79 -24.87 20.57
C GLY A 480 -11.75 -24.09 21.89
N SER A 481 -12.03 -24.78 22.99
CA SER A 481 -11.82 -24.27 24.34
C SER A 481 -10.33 -24.29 24.72
N GLU A 482 -9.93 -23.60 25.79
CA GLU A 482 -8.53 -23.58 26.23
C GLU A 482 -8.05 -24.98 26.65
N GLU A 483 -8.92 -25.80 27.24
CA GLU A 483 -8.63 -27.19 27.62
C GLU A 483 -8.35 -28.05 26.38
N GLN A 484 -9.12 -27.88 25.29
CA GLN A 484 -8.87 -28.56 24.02
C GLN A 484 -7.54 -28.12 23.41
N LYS A 485 -7.20 -26.82 23.47
CA LYS A 485 -5.93 -26.29 22.95
C LYS A 485 -4.73 -26.87 23.70
N GLN A 486 -4.76 -26.83 25.03
CA GLN A 486 -3.69 -27.36 25.88
C GLN A 486 -3.54 -28.89 25.73
N LYS A 487 -4.65 -29.64 25.59
CA LYS A 487 -4.59 -31.11 25.41
C LYS A 487 -3.94 -31.51 24.07
N TYR A 488 -4.34 -30.88 22.96
CA TYR A 488 -4.01 -31.38 21.62
C TYR A 488 -2.90 -30.60 20.89
N ILE A 489 -2.82 -29.27 21.01
CA ILE A 489 -1.93 -28.46 20.14
C ILE A 489 -0.44 -28.78 20.37
N PRO A 490 0.10 -28.84 21.60
CA PRO A 490 1.52 -29.14 21.80
C PRO A 490 1.92 -30.52 21.26
N GLN A 491 1.03 -31.52 21.40
CA GLN A 491 1.27 -32.89 20.92
C GLN A 491 1.18 -33.01 19.39
N LEU A 492 0.33 -32.20 18.75
CA LEU A 492 0.28 -32.07 17.28
C LEU A 492 1.45 -31.25 16.73
N ALA A 493 1.93 -30.24 17.48
CA ALA A 493 3.08 -29.42 17.12
C ALA A 493 4.39 -30.23 17.14
N SER A 494 4.56 -31.10 18.16
CA SER A 494 5.70 -32.01 18.24
C SER A 494 5.61 -33.23 17.31
N GLY A 495 4.50 -33.40 16.58
CA GLY A 495 4.25 -34.55 15.71
C GLY A 495 4.08 -35.89 16.46
N ASN A 496 3.87 -35.86 17.78
CA ASN A 496 3.59 -37.06 18.59
C ASN A 496 2.16 -37.58 18.38
N LEU A 497 1.21 -36.69 18.11
CA LEU A 497 -0.11 -37.01 17.57
C LEU A 497 -0.15 -36.60 16.10
N ILE A 498 -0.81 -37.40 15.27
CA ILE A 498 -1.13 -37.05 13.88
C ILE A 498 -2.62 -36.73 13.76
N GLY A 499 -2.92 -35.61 13.11
CA GLY A 499 -4.27 -35.14 12.89
C GLY A 499 -4.79 -35.39 11.48
N CYS A 500 -6.10 -35.63 11.34
CA CYS A 500 -6.81 -35.56 10.06
C CYS A 500 -8.11 -34.73 10.14
N PHE A 501 -8.59 -34.28 8.97
CA PHE A 501 -9.73 -33.36 8.84
C PHE A 501 -10.87 -33.98 8.03
N GLY A 502 -11.86 -34.55 8.71
CA GLY A 502 -13.02 -35.23 8.12
C GLY A 502 -14.15 -34.27 7.75
N LEU A 503 -14.00 -33.56 6.64
CA LEU A 503 -15.08 -32.77 6.02
C LEU A 503 -15.75 -33.56 4.88
N THR A 504 -14.93 -34.04 3.94
CA THR A 504 -15.31 -34.67 2.67
C THR A 504 -16.03 -36.00 2.85
N GLU A 505 -17.19 -36.21 2.24
CA GLU A 505 -18.02 -37.43 2.34
C GLU A 505 -18.07 -38.26 1.05
N PRO A 506 -18.45 -39.56 1.06
CA PRO A 506 -18.61 -40.37 -0.17
C PRO A 506 -19.69 -39.87 -1.16
N ASN A 507 -20.76 -39.22 -0.68
CA ASN A 507 -21.90 -38.83 -1.53
C ASN A 507 -22.02 -37.33 -1.82
N HIS A 508 -21.30 -36.49 -1.06
CA HIS A 508 -21.38 -35.01 -1.12
C HIS A 508 -20.02 -34.34 -1.03
N GLY A 509 -18.95 -35.13 -0.93
CA GLY A 509 -17.59 -34.68 -0.68
C GLY A 509 -17.53 -33.54 0.33
N SER A 510 -16.75 -32.50 0.03
CA SER A 510 -16.58 -31.36 0.95
C SER A 510 -17.65 -30.28 0.79
N ASP A 511 -18.84 -30.59 0.26
CA ASP A 511 -20.00 -29.69 0.42
C ASP A 511 -20.65 -29.94 1.80
N PRO A 512 -20.41 -29.07 2.80
CA PRO A 512 -20.97 -29.30 4.12
C PRO A 512 -22.48 -29.04 4.17
N SER A 513 -23.04 -28.37 3.16
CA SER A 513 -24.47 -28.03 3.12
C SER A 513 -25.34 -29.22 2.78
N SER A 514 -24.85 -30.13 1.93
CA SER A 514 -25.53 -31.37 1.57
C SER A 514 -25.17 -32.55 2.48
N MET A 515 -24.06 -32.47 3.22
CA MET A 515 -23.50 -33.54 4.06
C MET A 515 -24.54 -34.40 4.83
N GLU A 516 -24.32 -35.71 4.79
CA GLU A 516 -25.08 -36.80 5.41
C GLU A 516 -24.61 -37.11 6.83
N THR A 517 -23.36 -36.85 7.21
CA THR A 517 -22.90 -37.10 8.59
C THR A 517 -23.75 -36.31 9.59
N ARG A 518 -24.33 -37.01 10.57
CA ARG A 518 -25.16 -36.44 11.65
C ARG A 518 -24.46 -36.58 12.99
N ALA A 519 -24.71 -35.61 13.87
CA ALA A 519 -24.35 -35.63 15.27
C ALA A 519 -25.62 -35.41 16.11
N ARG A 520 -26.29 -36.51 16.48
CA ARG A 520 -27.50 -36.45 17.31
C ARG A 520 -27.11 -36.23 18.76
N LEU A 521 -27.79 -35.34 19.48
CA LEU A 521 -27.54 -35.18 20.91
C LEU A 521 -28.23 -36.29 21.72
N ASP A 522 -27.49 -36.93 22.62
CA ASP A 522 -27.99 -38.01 23.49
C ASP A 522 -27.45 -37.83 24.92
N GLY A 523 -28.29 -37.27 25.80
CA GLY A 523 -27.92 -37.00 27.19
C GLY A 523 -26.74 -36.03 27.33
N ASP A 524 -25.58 -36.55 27.69
CA ASP A 524 -24.30 -35.85 27.95
C ASP A 524 -23.28 -35.95 26.80
N HIS A 525 -23.59 -36.68 25.73
CA HIS A 525 -22.75 -36.88 24.56
C HIS A 525 -23.52 -36.63 23.25
N PHE A 526 -22.78 -36.63 22.14
CA PHE A 526 -23.33 -36.73 20.80
C PHE A 526 -23.09 -38.15 20.25
N VAL A 527 -24.01 -38.63 19.43
CA VAL A 527 -23.87 -39.87 18.67
C VAL A 527 -23.66 -39.50 17.21
N LEU A 528 -22.47 -39.79 16.69
CA LEU A 528 -22.07 -39.49 15.32
C LEU A 528 -22.22 -40.68 14.41
N ASN A 529 -22.90 -40.46 13.29
CA ASN A 529 -23.11 -41.44 12.22
C ASN A 529 -22.79 -40.82 10.86
N GLY A 530 -22.02 -41.51 10.04
CA GLY A 530 -21.68 -41.09 8.68
C GLY A 530 -20.32 -41.59 8.20
N ALA A 531 -19.93 -41.18 6.99
CA ALA A 531 -18.65 -41.55 6.40
C ALA A 531 -17.95 -40.35 5.78
N LYS A 532 -16.61 -40.35 5.85
CA LYS A 532 -15.72 -39.38 5.20
C LYS A 532 -14.80 -40.09 4.21
N ASN A 533 -14.49 -39.45 3.09
CA ASN A 533 -13.70 -39.99 1.98
C ASN A 533 -12.56 -39.04 1.59
N TRP A 534 -11.48 -39.55 1.01
CA TRP A 534 -10.31 -38.77 0.58
C TRP A 534 -9.62 -37.95 1.69
N ILE A 535 -9.66 -38.43 2.92
CA ILE A 535 -9.13 -37.72 4.08
C ILE A 535 -7.64 -38.04 4.25
N THR A 536 -6.80 -37.04 4.00
CA THR A 536 -5.35 -37.10 4.27
C THR A 536 -5.10 -37.31 5.77
N ASN A 537 -4.15 -38.18 6.07
CA ASN A 537 -3.78 -38.72 7.38
C ASN A 537 -4.80 -39.67 8.04
N ALA A 538 -6.03 -39.88 7.52
CA ALA A 538 -7.04 -40.65 8.25
C ALA A 538 -6.60 -42.06 8.73
N PRO A 539 -5.94 -42.91 7.92
CA PRO A 539 -5.50 -44.25 8.35
C PRO A 539 -4.35 -44.24 9.39
N ILE A 540 -3.75 -43.07 9.63
CA ILE A 540 -2.61 -42.89 10.53
C ILE A 540 -2.90 -41.91 11.66
N ALA A 541 -4.10 -41.32 11.72
CA ALA A 541 -4.43 -40.26 12.65
C ALA A 541 -4.75 -40.79 14.05
N ASP A 542 -4.37 -39.99 15.03
CA ASP A 542 -4.68 -40.15 16.45
C ASP A 542 -5.82 -39.21 16.87
N VAL A 543 -5.96 -38.08 16.16
CA VAL A 543 -6.98 -37.03 16.39
C VAL A 543 -7.72 -36.70 15.09
N PHE A 544 -9.04 -36.64 15.16
CA PHE A 544 -9.94 -36.49 14.02
C PHE A 544 -10.82 -35.25 14.19
N ILE A 545 -10.67 -34.24 13.32
CA ILE A 545 -11.59 -33.09 13.27
C ILE A 545 -12.70 -33.42 12.28
N ILE A 546 -13.84 -33.88 12.80
CA ILE A 546 -15.01 -34.28 12.01
C ILE A 546 -16.01 -33.14 11.94
N TRP A 547 -16.51 -32.86 10.75
CA TRP A 547 -17.67 -31.99 10.56
C TRP A 547 -18.93 -32.83 10.38
N ALA A 548 -19.99 -32.45 11.08
CA ALA A 548 -21.30 -33.10 11.04
C ALA A 548 -22.41 -32.05 11.20
N LYS A 549 -23.64 -32.38 10.79
CA LYS A 549 -24.83 -31.58 11.09
C LYS A 549 -25.44 -32.04 12.41
N ASP A 550 -25.75 -31.10 13.30
CA ASP A 550 -26.53 -31.37 14.51
C ASP A 550 -28.03 -31.53 14.19
N ASP A 551 -28.84 -31.89 15.20
CA ASP A 551 -30.30 -32.09 15.07
C ASP A 551 -31.07 -30.82 14.65
N HIS A 552 -30.44 -29.64 14.70
CA HIS A 552 -31.00 -28.37 14.21
C HIS A 552 -30.59 -28.07 12.75
N GLY A 553 -29.84 -28.98 12.10
CA GLY A 553 -29.30 -28.80 10.75
C GLY A 553 -28.05 -27.92 10.69
N ASP A 554 -27.53 -27.52 11.84
CA ASP A 554 -26.40 -26.61 11.96
C ASP A 554 -25.08 -27.38 11.83
N ILE A 555 -24.13 -26.89 11.04
CA ILE A 555 -22.82 -27.54 10.88
C ILE A 555 -21.94 -27.27 12.11
N ARG A 556 -21.42 -28.33 12.71
CA ARG A 556 -20.53 -28.33 13.88
C ARG A 556 -19.26 -29.12 13.62
N GLY A 557 -18.18 -28.75 14.31
CA GLY A 557 -16.93 -29.50 14.34
C GLY A 557 -16.79 -30.28 15.64
N PHE A 558 -16.31 -31.51 15.56
CA PHE A 558 -16.12 -32.44 16.67
C PHE A 558 -14.70 -33.02 16.66
N ILE A 559 -14.10 -33.18 17.83
CA ILE A 559 -12.80 -33.82 18.02
C ILE A 559 -13.04 -35.28 18.42
N LEU A 560 -12.71 -36.22 17.56
CA LEU A 560 -12.71 -37.66 17.86
C LEU A 560 -11.27 -38.12 18.09
N GLU A 561 -11.11 -39.14 18.92
CA GLU A 561 -9.82 -39.77 19.21
C GLU A 561 -9.82 -41.18 18.61
N LYS A 562 -8.63 -41.66 18.24
CA LYS A 562 -8.45 -43.01 17.72
C LYS A 562 -8.96 -44.07 18.71
N ASP A 563 -9.40 -45.20 18.18
CA ASP A 563 -9.89 -46.38 18.92
C ASP A 563 -11.20 -46.11 19.72
N MET A 564 -11.88 -44.97 19.50
CA MET A 564 -13.27 -44.76 19.94
C MET A 564 -14.21 -45.83 19.32
N PRO A 565 -15.10 -46.48 20.09
CA PRO A 565 -16.04 -47.45 19.56
C PRO A 565 -16.90 -46.88 18.42
N GLY A 566 -17.03 -47.64 17.33
CA GLY A 566 -17.76 -47.24 16.13
C GLY A 566 -16.94 -46.42 15.11
N LEU A 567 -15.76 -45.94 15.48
CA LEU A 567 -14.86 -45.21 14.58
C LEU A 567 -13.90 -46.19 13.89
N SER A 568 -13.87 -46.19 12.57
CA SER A 568 -12.92 -46.99 11.79
C SER A 568 -12.34 -46.20 10.61
N THR A 569 -11.17 -46.63 10.13
CA THR A 569 -10.46 -45.98 9.02
C THR A 569 -9.86 -47.01 8.08
N SER A 570 -9.80 -46.69 6.79
CA SER A 570 -9.22 -47.55 5.75
C SER A 570 -8.37 -46.74 4.78
N TYR A 571 -7.34 -47.36 4.21
CA TYR A 571 -6.54 -46.74 3.15
C TYR A 571 -7.32 -46.71 1.83
N ILE A 572 -7.11 -45.64 1.05
CA ILE A 572 -7.48 -45.64 -0.38
C ILE A 572 -6.28 -46.20 -1.15
N GLU A 573 -6.43 -47.44 -1.61
CA GLU A 573 -5.45 -48.13 -2.44
C GLU A 573 -5.55 -47.71 -3.92
N GLY A 574 -4.58 -48.12 -4.75
CA GLY A 574 -4.64 -47.93 -6.22
C GLY A 574 -4.54 -46.50 -6.74
N LYS A 575 -4.14 -45.53 -5.92
CA LYS A 575 -3.97 -44.12 -6.33
C LYS A 575 -2.94 -43.98 -7.47
N ALA A 576 -3.21 -43.09 -8.44
CA ALA A 576 -2.25 -42.76 -9.49
C ALA A 576 -1.23 -41.68 -9.08
N THR A 577 -1.54 -40.89 -8.04
CA THR A 577 -0.73 -39.77 -7.54
C THR A 577 -0.72 -39.74 -6.01
N LEU A 578 0.19 -38.95 -5.41
CA LEU A 578 0.36 -38.86 -3.95
C LEU A 578 0.47 -40.25 -3.29
N MET A 579 1.25 -41.15 -3.89
CA MET A 579 1.40 -42.54 -3.42
C MET A 579 1.98 -42.63 -2.01
N ALA A 580 2.92 -41.73 -1.68
CA ALA A 580 3.48 -41.62 -0.33
C ALA A 580 2.51 -41.01 0.71
N SER A 581 1.28 -40.61 0.34
CA SER A 581 0.29 -40.02 1.26
C SER A 581 -0.58 -41.09 1.94
N ALA A 582 -0.74 -41.01 3.26
CA ALA A 582 -1.73 -41.78 4.00
C ALA A 582 -3.14 -41.17 3.85
N THR A 583 -3.71 -41.23 2.64
CA THR A 583 -5.08 -40.77 2.36
C THR A 583 -6.05 -41.94 2.49
N GLY A 584 -7.18 -41.72 3.17
CA GLY A 584 -8.11 -42.80 3.50
C GLY A 584 -9.56 -42.36 3.71
N MET A 585 -10.38 -43.33 4.09
CA MET A 585 -11.76 -43.12 4.52
C MET A 585 -11.85 -43.14 6.05
N ILE A 586 -12.93 -42.55 6.57
CA ILE A 586 -13.36 -42.65 7.97
C ILE A 586 -14.80 -43.12 7.95
N ALA A 587 -15.15 -44.15 8.70
CA ALA A 587 -16.53 -44.56 8.94
C ALA A 587 -16.87 -44.41 10.44
N MET A 588 -18.08 -43.93 10.71
CA MET A 588 -18.60 -43.68 12.05
C MET A 588 -19.98 -44.33 12.15
N GLU A 589 -20.09 -45.34 13.01
CA GLU A 589 -21.33 -46.04 13.34
C GLU A 589 -21.58 -45.92 14.85
N ASP A 590 -22.59 -45.14 15.23
CA ASP A 590 -22.97 -44.81 16.61
C ASP A 590 -21.81 -44.34 17.53
N VAL A 591 -20.87 -43.54 16.99
CA VAL A 591 -19.70 -43.07 17.74
C VAL A 591 -20.12 -42.08 18.81
N LYS A 592 -19.88 -42.44 20.08
CA LYS A 592 -20.21 -41.60 21.24
C LYS A 592 -19.11 -40.58 21.53
N VAL A 593 -19.41 -39.31 21.29
CA VAL A 593 -18.48 -38.18 21.40
C VAL A 593 -18.92 -37.28 22.57
N PRO A 594 -18.11 -37.11 23.63
CA PRO A 594 -18.46 -36.23 24.76
C PRO A 594 -18.79 -34.80 24.30
N LYS A 595 -19.75 -34.12 24.96
CA LYS A 595 -20.06 -32.70 24.66
C LYS A 595 -18.84 -31.79 24.68
N ALA A 596 -17.89 -32.06 25.57
CA ALA A 596 -16.62 -31.34 25.70
C ALA A 596 -15.68 -31.48 24.49
N ASN A 597 -15.97 -32.36 23.53
CA ASN A 597 -15.21 -32.52 22.29
C ASN A 597 -15.84 -31.80 21.08
N MET A 598 -17.01 -31.17 21.23
CA MET A 598 -17.53 -30.24 20.22
C MET A 598 -16.69 -28.95 20.24
N LEU A 599 -16.42 -28.34 19.07
CA LEU A 599 -15.79 -27.03 18.97
C LEU A 599 -16.86 -25.93 19.24
N PRO A 600 -16.82 -25.20 20.37
CA PRO A 600 -17.93 -24.35 20.80
C PRO A 600 -18.18 -23.10 19.95
N ASN A 601 -17.17 -22.60 19.23
CA ASN A 601 -17.19 -21.25 18.65
C ASN A 601 -17.45 -21.20 17.13
N VAL A 602 -18.24 -22.11 16.53
CA VAL A 602 -18.42 -22.16 15.06
C VAL A 602 -19.87 -22.41 14.59
N LYS A 603 -20.32 -21.61 13.59
CA LYS A 603 -21.56 -21.75 12.82
C LYS A 603 -21.38 -21.20 11.38
N GLY A 604 -22.04 -21.79 10.37
CA GLY A 604 -22.45 -21.06 9.15
C GLY A 604 -21.93 -21.51 7.76
N LEU A 605 -22.60 -21.01 6.70
CA LEU A 605 -22.57 -21.49 5.30
C LEU A 605 -22.02 -20.45 4.28
N LYS A 606 -20.89 -19.78 4.57
CA LYS A 606 -20.42 -18.64 3.74
C LYS A 606 -20.23 -18.95 2.23
N LYS A 607 -19.64 -20.10 1.88
CA LYS A 607 -19.20 -20.39 0.49
C LYS A 607 -20.33 -20.43 -0.53
N LEU A 608 -21.54 -20.89 -0.15
CA LEU A 608 -22.68 -20.95 -1.06
C LEU A 608 -23.20 -19.55 -1.40
N ALA A 609 -23.24 -18.64 -0.42
CA ALA A 609 -23.65 -17.26 -0.64
C ALA A 609 -22.68 -16.54 -1.60
N ASP A 610 -21.38 -16.78 -1.45
CA ASP A 610 -20.35 -16.26 -2.36
C ASP A 610 -20.58 -16.74 -3.81
N MET A 611 -20.79 -18.06 -4.02
CA MET A 611 -21.00 -18.63 -5.36
C MET A 611 -22.30 -18.16 -6.04
N VAL A 612 -23.41 -18.10 -5.30
CA VAL A 612 -24.72 -17.64 -5.84
C VAL A 612 -24.67 -16.16 -6.23
N THR A 613 -23.91 -15.33 -5.51
CA THR A 613 -23.74 -13.91 -5.84
C THR A 613 -23.09 -13.75 -7.21
N GLU A 614 -21.96 -14.40 -7.44
CA GLU A 614 -21.17 -14.26 -8.68
C GLU A 614 -21.91 -14.83 -9.92
N ILE A 615 -22.65 -15.93 -9.78
CA ILE A 615 -23.48 -16.48 -10.88
C ILE A 615 -24.55 -15.48 -11.32
N ASN A 616 -25.23 -14.82 -10.36
CA ASN A 616 -26.28 -13.85 -10.68
C ASN A 616 -25.71 -12.58 -11.34
N LEU A 617 -24.53 -12.11 -10.90
CA LEU A 617 -23.84 -10.99 -11.55
C LEU A 617 -23.50 -11.30 -13.02
N GLY A 618 -23.00 -12.52 -13.32
CA GLY A 618 -22.76 -12.97 -14.69
C GLY A 618 -24.03 -13.03 -15.54
N LEU A 619 -25.12 -13.57 -14.99
CA LEU A 619 -26.43 -13.64 -15.68
C LEU A 619 -26.99 -12.25 -16.02
N PHE A 620 -26.91 -11.28 -15.09
CA PHE A 620 -27.37 -9.92 -15.36
C PHE A 620 -26.52 -9.21 -16.44
N ALA A 621 -25.20 -9.44 -16.47
CA ALA A 621 -24.33 -8.92 -17.52
C ALA A 621 -24.71 -9.47 -18.90
N CYS A 622 -24.90 -10.79 -19.03
CA CYS A 622 -25.35 -11.42 -20.27
C CYS A 622 -26.72 -10.90 -20.75
N LEU A 623 -27.69 -10.78 -19.83
CA LEU A 623 -29.03 -10.26 -20.14
C LEU A 623 -28.99 -8.82 -20.65
N GLN A 624 -28.15 -7.97 -20.05
CA GLN A 624 -28.01 -6.58 -20.47
C GLN A 624 -27.37 -6.46 -21.86
N VAL A 625 -26.34 -7.26 -22.17
CA VAL A 625 -25.71 -7.27 -23.51
C VAL A 625 -26.69 -7.77 -24.57
N GLY A 626 -27.49 -8.80 -24.27
CA GLY A 626 -28.55 -9.26 -25.18
C GLY A 626 -29.58 -8.16 -25.49
N ARG A 627 -30.06 -7.45 -24.47
CA ARG A 627 -30.99 -6.32 -24.65
C ARG A 627 -30.40 -5.15 -25.43
N LEU A 628 -29.09 -4.90 -25.31
CA LEU A 628 -28.41 -3.91 -26.13
C LEU A 628 -28.33 -4.37 -27.59
N GLN A 629 -28.08 -5.66 -27.84
CA GLN A 629 -28.07 -6.25 -29.19
C GLN A 629 -29.42 -6.19 -29.89
N ASP A 630 -30.53 -6.36 -29.14
CA ASP A 630 -31.89 -6.18 -29.65
C ASP A 630 -32.20 -4.71 -30.03
N GLN A 631 -31.47 -3.74 -29.45
CA GLN A 631 -31.62 -2.30 -29.68
C GLN A 631 -30.67 -1.76 -30.76
N GLY A 632 -29.68 -2.55 -31.18
CA GLY A 632 -28.68 -2.20 -32.19
C GLY A 632 -27.40 -3.03 -32.07
N PRO A 633 -26.48 -2.97 -33.05
CA PRO A 633 -25.25 -3.76 -32.99
C PRO A 633 -24.37 -3.35 -31.79
N VAL A 634 -24.03 -4.32 -30.93
CA VAL A 634 -23.11 -4.12 -29.80
C VAL A 634 -21.67 -4.29 -30.27
N ALA A 635 -20.76 -3.49 -29.69
CA ALA A 635 -19.32 -3.60 -29.92
C ALA A 635 -18.80 -5.01 -29.53
N PRO A 636 -18.06 -5.73 -30.39
CA PRO A 636 -17.53 -7.08 -30.12
C PRO A 636 -16.71 -7.21 -28.82
N GLU A 637 -16.20 -6.09 -28.32
CA GLU A 637 -15.37 -6.00 -27.13
C GLU A 637 -16.21 -6.10 -25.85
N ILE A 638 -17.46 -5.61 -25.87
CA ILE A 638 -18.42 -5.84 -24.77
C ILE A 638 -18.77 -7.33 -24.67
N ILE A 639 -18.89 -8.02 -25.81
CA ILE A 639 -19.04 -9.48 -25.86
C ILE A 639 -17.81 -10.15 -25.24
N SER A 640 -16.60 -9.68 -25.58
CA SER A 640 -15.34 -10.19 -25.00
C SER A 640 -15.22 -9.95 -23.49
N VAL A 641 -15.65 -8.79 -22.97
CA VAL A 641 -15.66 -8.50 -21.52
C VAL A 641 -16.55 -9.49 -20.78
N VAL A 642 -17.79 -9.67 -21.23
CA VAL A 642 -18.74 -10.59 -20.57
C VAL A 642 -18.30 -12.05 -20.71
N LYS A 643 -17.85 -12.47 -21.90
CA LYS A 643 -17.31 -13.81 -22.15
C LYS A 643 -16.11 -14.10 -21.25
N ARG A 644 -15.12 -13.20 -21.17
CA ARG A 644 -13.90 -13.35 -20.35
C ARG A 644 -14.23 -13.46 -18.85
N ASN A 645 -15.05 -12.56 -18.32
CA ASN A 645 -15.39 -12.57 -16.90
C ASN A 645 -16.26 -13.77 -16.52
N SER A 646 -17.33 -14.05 -17.28
CA SER A 646 -18.25 -15.13 -16.98
C SER A 646 -17.60 -16.51 -17.08
N CYS A 647 -16.68 -16.74 -18.03
CA CYS A 647 -15.96 -18.02 -18.12
C CYS A 647 -14.98 -18.22 -16.95
N GLY A 648 -14.19 -17.19 -16.60
CA GLY A 648 -13.26 -17.27 -15.47
C GLY A 648 -14.00 -17.50 -14.14
N LYS A 649 -15.03 -16.71 -13.86
CA LYS A 649 -15.84 -16.84 -12.64
C LYS A 649 -16.60 -18.17 -12.59
N ALA A 650 -17.22 -18.61 -13.69
CA ALA A 650 -17.88 -19.91 -13.73
C ALA A 650 -16.90 -21.06 -13.49
N LEU A 651 -15.68 -20.98 -14.05
CA LEU A 651 -14.64 -21.98 -13.86
C LEU A 651 -14.13 -22.00 -12.41
N ASP A 652 -13.88 -20.86 -11.78
CA ASP A 652 -13.45 -20.79 -10.38
C ASP A 652 -14.56 -21.22 -9.41
N ILE A 653 -15.83 -20.94 -9.73
CA ILE A 653 -16.99 -21.44 -9.00
C ILE A 653 -17.14 -22.95 -9.18
N ALA A 654 -16.98 -23.49 -10.40
CA ALA A 654 -17.00 -24.93 -10.64
C ALA A 654 -15.84 -25.64 -9.91
N ARG A 655 -14.64 -25.04 -9.91
CA ARG A 655 -13.49 -25.51 -9.13
C ARG A 655 -13.76 -25.45 -7.63
N THR A 656 -14.41 -24.39 -7.13
CA THR A 656 -14.77 -24.25 -5.70
C THR A 656 -15.87 -25.22 -5.28
N ALA A 657 -16.86 -25.44 -6.14
CA ALA A 657 -17.92 -26.43 -6.00
C ALA A 657 -17.43 -27.88 -6.19
N ARG A 658 -16.22 -28.06 -6.75
CA ARG A 658 -15.44 -29.30 -6.88
C ARG A 658 -14.39 -29.50 -5.77
N ASP A 659 -13.99 -28.43 -5.07
CA ASP A 659 -13.30 -28.53 -3.76
C ASP A 659 -14.29 -28.75 -2.61
N MET A 660 -15.48 -28.14 -2.65
CA MET A 660 -16.72 -28.78 -2.17
C MET A 660 -17.03 -29.98 -3.08
N LEU A 661 -17.79 -31.01 -2.70
CA LEU A 661 -17.75 -32.32 -3.42
C LEU A 661 -16.35 -33.01 -3.45
N GLY A 662 -15.25 -32.34 -3.10
CA GLY A 662 -13.95 -32.89 -2.72
C GLY A 662 -13.40 -33.98 -3.65
N GLY A 663 -13.07 -35.14 -3.09
CA GLY A 663 -12.56 -36.26 -3.87
C GLY A 663 -13.60 -37.01 -4.72
N ASN A 664 -14.90 -36.78 -4.52
CA ASN A 664 -15.92 -37.26 -5.48
C ASN A 664 -16.18 -36.19 -6.56
N GLY A 665 -15.82 -34.93 -6.30
CA GLY A 665 -15.81 -33.84 -7.27
C GLY A 665 -14.84 -34.09 -8.43
N VAL A 666 -14.03 -35.15 -8.40
CA VAL A 666 -13.24 -35.65 -9.54
C VAL A 666 -13.80 -36.95 -10.18
N SER A 667 -14.90 -37.50 -9.66
CA SER A 667 -15.65 -38.61 -10.26
C SER A 667 -16.68 -38.09 -11.26
N ASP A 668 -17.00 -38.84 -12.33
CA ASP A 668 -18.01 -38.41 -13.32
C ASP A 668 -19.46 -38.50 -12.81
N GLU A 669 -19.66 -39.35 -11.78
CA GLU A 669 -20.86 -39.51 -10.95
C GLU A 669 -21.34 -38.15 -10.41
N TYR A 670 -20.40 -37.29 -10.03
CA TYR A 670 -20.66 -35.89 -9.71
C TYR A 670 -20.29 -35.04 -10.91
N HIS A 671 -21.30 -34.64 -11.67
CA HIS A 671 -21.14 -33.89 -12.92
C HIS A 671 -20.31 -32.60 -12.78
N ILE A 672 -20.01 -32.12 -11.57
CA ILE A 672 -19.13 -30.97 -11.35
C ILE A 672 -17.73 -31.15 -11.96
N VAL A 673 -17.15 -32.36 -11.99
CA VAL A 673 -15.84 -32.56 -12.66
C VAL A 673 -15.99 -32.27 -14.16
N ARG A 674 -17.04 -32.83 -14.77
CA ARG A 674 -17.36 -32.67 -16.18
C ARG A 674 -17.69 -31.21 -16.49
N HIS A 675 -18.41 -30.51 -15.62
CA HIS A 675 -18.68 -29.08 -15.76
C HIS A 675 -17.39 -28.25 -15.63
N SER A 676 -16.50 -28.57 -14.69
CA SER A 676 -15.20 -27.91 -14.56
C SER A 676 -14.33 -28.14 -15.81
N MET A 677 -14.22 -29.37 -16.31
CA MET A 677 -13.45 -29.70 -17.52
C MET A 677 -14.05 -29.08 -18.78
N ASN A 678 -15.38 -29.08 -18.91
CA ASN A 678 -16.07 -28.34 -19.96
C ASN A 678 -15.84 -26.82 -19.84
N LEU A 679 -15.65 -26.29 -18.63
CA LEU A 679 -15.35 -24.88 -18.40
C LEU A 679 -13.89 -24.52 -18.68
N GLU A 680 -12.92 -25.43 -18.51
CA GLU A 680 -11.55 -25.25 -19.05
C GLU A 680 -11.61 -25.09 -20.58
N ALA A 681 -12.41 -25.93 -21.25
CA ALA A 681 -12.68 -25.83 -22.68
C ALA A 681 -13.43 -24.54 -23.06
N VAL A 682 -14.46 -24.13 -22.31
CA VAL A 682 -15.21 -22.89 -22.58
C VAL A 682 -14.40 -21.62 -22.26
N ASN A 683 -13.36 -21.70 -21.42
CA ASN A 683 -12.40 -20.62 -21.16
C ASN A 683 -11.27 -20.55 -22.23
N THR A 684 -11.26 -21.47 -23.21
CA THR A 684 -10.26 -21.55 -24.29
C THR A 684 -10.88 -21.48 -25.70
N TYR A 685 -12.04 -22.11 -25.93
CA TYR A 685 -12.80 -22.03 -27.17
C TYR A 685 -13.53 -20.68 -27.34
N GLU A 686 -13.64 -20.25 -28.61
CA GLU A 686 -14.12 -18.92 -29.05
C GLU A 686 -13.26 -17.74 -28.56
N GLY A 687 -12.00 -18.02 -28.20
CA GLY A 687 -11.05 -17.07 -27.63
C GLY A 687 -10.64 -17.51 -26.23
N THR A 688 -9.34 -17.66 -26.00
CA THR A 688 -8.83 -17.89 -24.65
C THR A 688 -9.06 -16.67 -23.77
N HIS A 689 -8.97 -16.85 -22.46
CA HIS A 689 -8.96 -15.75 -21.50
C HIS A 689 -7.94 -14.65 -21.86
N ASP A 690 -6.80 -15.04 -22.43
CA ASP A 690 -5.77 -14.14 -22.96
C ASP A 690 -6.17 -13.53 -24.30
N VAL A 691 -6.72 -14.28 -25.25
CA VAL A 691 -7.19 -13.71 -26.54
C VAL A 691 -8.29 -12.67 -26.32
N HIS A 692 -9.22 -12.90 -25.40
CA HIS A 692 -10.17 -11.84 -25.01
C HIS A 692 -9.46 -10.69 -24.29
N ALA A 693 -8.42 -10.93 -23.50
CA ALA A 693 -7.57 -9.87 -22.96
C ALA A 693 -6.76 -9.12 -24.05
N LEU A 694 -6.48 -9.73 -25.21
CA LEU A 694 -5.88 -9.07 -26.38
C LEU A 694 -6.92 -8.31 -27.21
N ILE A 695 -8.19 -8.74 -27.26
CA ILE A 695 -9.28 -8.01 -27.92
C ILE A 695 -9.68 -6.79 -27.08
N ILE A 696 -9.96 -7.01 -25.78
CA ILE A 696 -10.18 -5.95 -24.80
C ILE A 696 -8.94 -5.07 -24.75
N GLY A 697 -7.74 -5.66 -24.66
CA GLY A 697 -6.46 -4.96 -24.68
C GLY A 697 -6.29 -4.09 -25.93
N ARG A 698 -6.62 -4.58 -27.12
CA ARG A 698 -6.57 -3.77 -28.35
C ARG A 698 -7.59 -2.64 -28.35
N ALA A 699 -8.79 -2.82 -27.80
CA ALA A 699 -9.75 -1.73 -27.70
C ALA A 699 -9.44 -0.73 -26.56
N VAL A 700 -8.73 -1.18 -25.53
CA VAL A 700 -8.24 -0.37 -24.40
C VAL A 700 -6.90 0.31 -24.70
N THR A 701 -6.10 -0.19 -25.65
CA THR A 701 -4.74 0.33 -25.97
C THR A 701 -4.54 0.77 -27.42
N GLY A 702 -5.51 0.52 -28.32
CA GLY A 702 -5.40 0.75 -29.77
C GLY A 702 -4.42 -0.19 -30.51
N ILE A 703 -3.47 -0.80 -29.79
CA ILE A 703 -2.34 -1.54 -30.34
C ILE A 703 -2.76 -3.00 -30.65
N PRO A 704 -2.59 -3.49 -31.89
CA PRO A 704 -2.80 -4.90 -32.19
C PRO A 704 -1.66 -5.74 -31.60
N ALA A 705 -2.01 -6.73 -30.79
CA ALA A 705 -1.05 -7.65 -30.15
C ALA A 705 -0.17 -8.45 -31.13
N PHE A 706 -0.57 -8.52 -32.40
CA PHE A 706 0.19 -9.10 -33.49
C PHE A 706 0.41 -8.05 -34.57
N VAL A 707 1.62 -7.49 -34.64
CA VAL A 707 2.07 -6.64 -35.74
C VAL A 707 2.78 -7.54 -36.76
N PRO A 708 2.45 -7.49 -38.08
CA PRO A 708 3.14 -8.31 -39.07
C PRO A 708 4.63 -8.00 -39.09
N ARG A 709 5.49 -9.03 -39.00
CA ARG A 709 6.91 -8.86 -39.34
C ARG A 709 6.98 -8.46 -40.82
N MET A 710 7.46 -7.26 -41.09
CA MET A 710 7.95 -6.94 -42.43
C MET A 710 9.12 -7.88 -42.73
N ALA A 711 9.12 -8.46 -43.94
CA ALA A 711 10.20 -9.32 -44.41
C ALA A 711 11.51 -8.50 -44.51
N PRO A 712 12.69 -9.13 -44.31
CA PRO A 712 13.98 -8.45 -44.24
C PRO A 712 14.41 -7.79 -45.56
#